data_AF-A0A6V8DSA1-F1
#
_entry.id   AF-A0A6V8DSA1-F1
#
_cell.length_a   1.000
_cell.length_b   1.000
_cell.length_c   1.000
_cell.angle_alpha   90.00
_cell.angle_beta   90.00
_cell.angle_gamma   90.00
#
_symmetry.space_group_name_H-M   'P 1'
#
loop_
_entity.id
_entity.type
_entity.pdbx_description
1 polymer ?
#
loop_
_entity_poly.entity_id
_entity_poly.type
_entity_poly.pdbx_seq_one_letter_code
_entity_poly.pdbx_strand_id
1 'polypeptide(L)'
;MSDDAPASPELQPMEAHKDIWSQHELLQTILSRHFNVHGVIGGTVLPAWNVTTKGDDDAHQQLVVLNDHLLKLGWVAKLLIDEPWVIQILPIPERQFPSNGFQRLMWIITALTLTLAGAYWMKGATPEGGWFSDSSLIDAFIGYTLPVLASVFIASHIQRYIAGRYGMRVGHIVPVPEPSIALWSLGALPKSMLIWPFGLFLIPTLPRMDARLWPDRKALGWSAVSVPATLVSLGMLFWGVGLWLTPDFVSITSEQNMAYPPLAVELMSQLMLGDGYEQLLVWAHPFVHVGALLTFFGCLSMLPIPTFPGGRLMVARAGHGEARSGSNQIFIFLLLLAFAWMFDAFNGLNIWLLVLSMVVPLLLFMGSDRRTPIVLDEPKGLELSSIKNMGLVALAIVILALPQQIPFAVDEDWDQEVSYSIDDFGKAVLHNGTWSTEVSITVQNPSSLERSWAVLEDRYDTNLNAWTAAWDCDGEDSISIAEGGCGGVLPPNTQTTVVLNLTWIGAADAPVATTFGMLTASLSTLNVESITIQPDLDVFVASMWSFVEENGELKRCLSFGGISDSSINASLPHAVDSFEIDARLHWIEGHDSLNASFDERPERLCIRGLDPVLLQASTLDEVLIDGVRFHAGSPTLPMTAVVPESGWKITPSPTTGWGFELGAGTIMSATGEACPLNATLATPLPPASGDWIWDLDVREISSIPSIANGTQNLTIQMPDGSTVVVCSEPLSPLPRLNFTVEEGPEVILIRSNVVHRMWSNVWMAATNGTMLTPDGGAFNLYNPSNSTVAVQLNFEGNGAQWSDISSTSQLQPGDNFFEFEPSQSALSTMWFEHVEGQIVIHLGSYV
;
A
#
# COMPACT_ATOMS: atom_id res chain seq x y z
N MET A 1 60.45 -9.60 101.05
CA MET A 1 59.29 -8.85 100.53
C MET A 1 58.90 -9.53 99.24
N SER A 2 57.78 -10.22 99.32
CA SER A 2 57.16 -11.11 98.34
C SER A 2 56.23 -10.30 97.43
N ASP A 3 56.37 -10.45 96.12
CA ASP A 3 55.33 -10.09 95.16
C ASP A 3 54.81 -11.39 94.53
N ASP A 4 53.68 -11.85 95.07
CA ASP A 4 52.85 -12.93 94.54
C ASP A 4 52.05 -12.40 93.34
N ALA A 5 52.40 -12.85 92.14
CA ALA A 5 51.53 -12.75 90.97
C ALA A 5 50.53 -13.94 91.00
N PRO A 6 49.22 -13.73 90.78
CA PRO A 6 48.25 -14.81 90.84
C PRO A 6 48.42 -15.76 89.65
N ALA A 7 48.47 -17.07 89.96
CA ALA A 7 48.53 -18.14 88.99
C ALA A 7 47.24 -18.21 88.14
N SER A 8 47.43 -18.27 86.82
CA SER A 8 46.41 -18.54 85.81
C SER A 8 45.74 -19.91 86.03
N PRO A 9 44.42 -20.05 85.79
CA PRO A 9 43.75 -21.34 85.91
C PRO A 9 44.31 -22.33 84.87
N GLU A 10 44.76 -23.49 85.32
CA GLU A 10 45.16 -24.62 84.47
C GLU A 10 43.95 -25.07 83.63
N LEU A 11 44.05 -24.86 82.32
CA LEU A 11 43.13 -25.44 81.35
C LEU A 11 43.36 -26.95 81.31
N GLN A 12 42.34 -27.75 81.62
CA GLN A 12 42.39 -29.20 81.44
C GLN A 12 42.66 -29.54 79.97
N PRO A 13 43.66 -30.39 79.67
CA PRO A 13 43.92 -30.81 78.30
C PRO A 13 42.74 -31.64 77.78
N MET A 14 42.23 -31.27 76.60
CA MET A 14 41.22 -32.07 75.89
C MET A 14 41.78 -33.45 75.57
N GLU A 15 41.03 -34.52 75.87
CA GLU A 15 41.38 -35.87 75.43
C GLU A 15 41.46 -35.92 73.90
N ALA A 16 42.62 -36.30 73.38
CA ALA A 16 42.80 -36.54 71.95
C ALA A 16 41.98 -37.78 71.53
N HIS A 17 41.06 -37.60 70.58
CA HIS A 17 40.35 -38.71 69.97
C HIS A 17 41.33 -39.70 69.33
N LYS A 18 41.10 -40.99 69.54
CA LYS A 18 42.03 -42.09 69.22
C LYS A 18 42.14 -42.40 67.71
N ASP A 19 41.18 -41.97 66.89
CA ASP A 19 41.09 -42.23 65.45
C ASP A 19 40.89 -40.95 64.65
N ILE A 20 41.50 -40.88 63.46
CA ILE A 20 41.36 -39.76 62.51
C ILE A 20 39.97 -39.83 61.88
N TRP A 21 39.13 -38.83 62.14
CA TRP A 21 37.80 -38.77 61.52
C TRP A 21 37.89 -38.60 60.01
N SER A 22 37.12 -39.41 59.29
CA SER A 22 36.85 -39.13 57.88
C SER A 22 35.98 -37.87 57.74
N GLN A 23 36.03 -37.18 56.60
CA GLN A 23 35.18 -36.01 56.35
C GLN A 23 33.69 -36.33 56.52
N HIS A 24 33.27 -37.55 56.16
CA HIS A 24 31.91 -38.03 56.36
C HIS A 24 31.57 -38.16 57.85
N GLU A 25 32.46 -38.73 58.67
CA GLU A 25 32.27 -38.87 60.12
C GLU A 25 32.22 -37.53 60.85
N LEU A 26 33.08 -36.58 60.44
CA LEU A 26 33.05 -35.21 60.97
C LEU A 26 31.70 -34.54 60.69
N LEU A 27 31.25 -34.58 59.43
CA LEU A 27 29.98 -33.98 59.03
C LEU A 27 28.78 -34.66 59.70
N GLN A 28 28.81 -35.99 59.82
CA GLN A 28 27.79 -36.75 60.54
C GLN A 28 27.75 -36.40 62.03
N THR A 29 28.91 -36.18 62.66
CA THR A 29 28.99 -35.78 64.08
C THR A 29 28.50 -34.36 64.31
N ILE A 30 28.70 -33.46 63.35
CA ILE A 30 28.11 -32.12 63.39
C ILE A 30 26.59 -32.20 63.21
N LEU A 31 26.13 -33.01 62.25
CA LEU A 31 24.72 -33.24 61.98
C LEU A 31 23.99 -33.81 63.21
N SER A 32 24.59 -34.78 63.89
CA SER A 32 24.02 -35.45 65.07
C SER A 32 23.86 -34.54 66.29
N ARG A 33 24.49 -33.36 66.31
CA ARG A 33 24.26 -32.34 67.34
C ARG A 33 22.88 -31.68 67.17
N HIS A 34 22.45 -31.47 65.93
CA HIS A 34 21.21 -30.75 65.60
C HIS A 34 20.04 -31.70 65.29
N PHE A 35 20.30 -32.85 64.68
CA PHE A 35 19.28 -33.82 64.28
C PHE A 35 19.59 -35.23 64.82
N ASN A 36 18.59 -36.11 64.86
CA ASN A 36 18.78 -37.54 65.10
C ASN A 36 19.06 -38.23 63.76
N VAL A 37 20.25 -38.82 63.61
CA VAL A 37 20.71 -39.40 62.34
C VAL A 37 20.41 -40.91 62.31
N HIS A 38 19.59 -41.36 61.36
CA HIS A 38 19.13 -42.76 61.26
C HIS A 38 19.96 -43.61 60.29
N GLY A 39 20.58 -43.00 59.28
CA GLY A 39 21.40 -43.73 58.32
C GLY A 39 21.93 -42.87 57.17
N VAL A 40 22.98 -43.36 56.49
CA VAL A 40 23.56 -42.75 55.29
C VAL A 40 22.80 -43.25 54.07
N ILE A 41 22.30 -42.34 53.23
CA ILE A 41 21.47 -42.70 52.05
C ILE A 41 22.35 -43.09 50.85
N GLY A 42 23.65 -42.82 50.94
CA GLY A 42 24.62 -43.14 49.89
C GLY A 42 24.75 -42.01 48.86
N GLY A 43 26.00 -41.78 48.43
CA GLY A 43 26.39 -40.78 47.44
C GLY A 43 27.92 -40.72 47.41
N THR A 44 28.54 -41.11 46.30
CA THR A 44 30.01 -41.20 46.20
C THR A 44 30.72 -39.84 46.20
N VAL A 45 29.98 -38.73 46.01
CA VAL A 45 30.53 -37.37 45.82
C VAL A 45 29.96 -36.33 46.81
N LEU A 46 28.69 -36.43 47.21
CA LEU A 46 28.05 -35.50 48.15
C LEU A 46 27.30 -36.30 49.23
N PRO A 47 27.61 -36.11 50.51
CA PRO A 47 27.03 -36.93 51.56
C PRO A 47 25.60 -36.49 51.92
N ALA A 48 24.72 -37.48 52.12
CA ALA A 48 23.33 -37.28 52.52
C ALA A 48 22.92 -38.28 53.60
N TRP A 49 22.10 -37.82 54.55
CA TRP A 49 21.65 -38.60 55.70
C TRP A 49 20.15 -38.48 55.91
N ASN A 50 19.54 -39.59 56.35
CA ASN A 50 18.19 -39.62 56.88
C ASN A 50 18.19 -39.12 58.32
N VAL A 51 17.36 -38.13 58.61
CA VAL A 51 17.33 -37.45 59.89
C VAL A 51 15.91 -37.23 60.41
N THR A 52 15.75 -37.22 61.73
CA THR A 52 14.53 -36.71 62.39
C THR A 52 14.89 -35.57 63.34
N THR A 53 13.92 -34.72 63.64
CA THR A 53 14.09 -33.66 64.64
C THR A 53 14.28 -34.26 66.04
N LYS A 54 14.94 -33.50 66.91
CA LYS A 54 15.08 -33.85 68.33
C LYS A 54 13.88 -33.28 69.08
N GLY A 55 12.96 -34.13 69.53
CA GLY A 55 11.74 -33.68 70.20
C GLY A 55 10.78 -32.93 69.26
N ASP A 56 10.12 -31.88 69.79
CA ASP A 56 9.15 -31.02 69.07
C ASP A 56 9.81 -29.84 68.32
N ASP A 57 11.13 -29.86 68.12
CA ASP A 57 11.84 -28.79 67.43
C ASP A 57 11.46 -28.71 65.94
N ASP A 58 11.32 -27.49 65.43
CA ASP A 58 11.06 -27.21 64.01
C ASP A 58 12.32 -27.52 63.15
N ALA A 59 12.16 -28.45 62.20
CA ALA A 59 13.22 -28.87 61.28
C ALA A 59 13.82 -27.68 60.51
N HIS A 60 13.00 -26.69 60.14
CA HIS A 60 13.43 -25.52 59.38
C HIS A 60 14.32 -24.58 60.21
N GLN A 61 13.99 -24.40 61.49
CA GLN A 61 14.79 -23.58 62.40
C GLN A 61 16.12 -24.26 62.73
N GLN A 62 16.10 -25.58 62.97
CA GLN A 62 17.30 -26.36 63.21
C GLN A 62 18.25 -26.36 61.99
N LEU A 63 17.71 -26.34 60.77
CA LEU A 63 18.50 -26.17 59.55
C LEU A 63 19.25 -24.83 59.51
N VAL A 64 18.62 -23.74 59.93
CA VAL A 64 19.26 -22.41 59.98
C VAL A 64 20.42 -22.40 60.97
N VAL A 65 20.23 -22.98 62.16
CA VAL A 65 21.29 -23.08 63.19
C VAL A 65 22.43 -23.98 62.72
N LEU A 66 22.11 -25.12 62.10
CA LEU A 66 23.10 -26.02 61.50
C LEU A 66 23.92 -25.30 60.42
N ASN A 67 23.27 -24.50 59.58
CA ASN A 67 23.94 -23.75 58.51
C ASN A 67 24.83 -22.63 59.06
N ASP A 68 24.48 -21.94 60.14
CA ASP A 68 25.39 -20.96 60.79
C ASP A 68 26.70 -21.62 61.26
N HIS A 69 26.60 -22.86 61.72
CA HIS A 69 27.78 -23.65 62.12
C HIS A 69 28.57 -24.16 60.90
N LEU A 70 27.90 -24.77 59.91
CA LEU A 70 28.55 -25.35 58.73
C LEU A 70 29.20 -24.28 57.83
N LEU A 71 28.62 -23.08 57.75
CA LEU A 71 29.16 -21.97 56.96
C LEU A 71 30.60 -21.61 57.37
N LYS A 72 30.93 -21.70 58.66
CA LYS A 72 32.27 -21.45 59.20
C LYS A 72 33.31 -22.49 58.73
N LEU A 73 32.84 -23.66 58.32
CA LEU A 73 33.65 -24.80 57.87
C LEU A 73 33.69 -24.94 56.34
N GLY A 74 33.03 -24.05 55.60
CA GLY A 74 32.96 -24.12 54.13
C GLY A 74 31.87 -25.05 53.58
N TRP A 75 30.91 -25.47 54.41
CA TRP A 75 29.83 -26.39 54.05
C TRP A 75 28.46 -25.78 54.29
N VAL A 76 27.44 -26.30 53.63
CA VAL A 76 26.03 -25.91 53.83
C VAL A 76 25.14 -27.14 53.72
N ALA A 77 24.15 -27.26 54.59
CA ALA A 77 23.11 -28.28 54.55
C ALA A 77 21.90 -27.80 53.72
N LYS A 78 21.42 -28.68 52.85
CA LYS A 78 20.14 -28.61 52.13
C LYS A 78 19.18 -29.62 52.74
N LEU A 79 17.97 -29.18 53.07
CA LEU A 79 16.87 -30.03 53.53
C LEU A 79 15.99 -30.43 52.34
N LEU A 80 15.67 -31.72 52.24
CA LEU A 80 14.83 -32.33 51.21
C LEU A 80 13.62 -33.01 51.87
N ILE A 81 12.48 -33.01 51.17
CA ILE A 81 11.24 -33.59 51.67
C ILE A 81 11.28 -35.12 51.50
N ASP A 82 11.22 -35.86 52.61
CA ASP A 82 11.12 -37.32 52.66
C ASP A 82 10.67 -37.75 54.08
N GLU A 83 10.23 -39.00 54.25
CA GLU A 83 9.86 -39.58 55.55
C GLU A 83 10.79 -40.76 55.90
N PRO A 84 11.83 -40.58 56.75
CA PRO A 84 12.24 -39.37 57.51
C PRO A 84 12.97 -38.32 56.66
N TRP A 85 13.10 -37.08 57.15
CA TRP A 85 13.75 -35.96 56.44
C TRP A 85 15.14 -36.31 55.90
N VAL A 86 15.51 -35.73 54.75
CA VAL A 86 16.85 -35.92 54.18
C VAL A 86 17.64 -34.62 54.26
N ILE A 87 18.84 -34.67 54.84
CA ILE A 87 19.80 -33.57 54.77
C ILE A 87 20.96 -33.95 53.87
N GLN A 88 21.19 -33.13 52.85
CA GLN A 88 22.33 -33.22 51.94
C GLN A 88 23.31 -32.09 52.24
N ILE A 89 24.60 -32.40 52.44
CA ILE A 89 25.62 -31.38 52.68
C ILE A 89 26.36 -31.07 51.38
N LEU A 90 26.47 -29.77 51.08
CA LEU A 90 27.05 -29.21 49.86
C LEU A 90 28.26 -28.33 50.22
N PRO A 91 29.35 -28.37 49.43
CA PRO A 91 30.45 -27.43 49.60
C PRO A 91 30.00 -26.03 49.15
N ILE A 92 30.51 -24.99 49.82
CA ILE A 92 30.29 -23.61 49.37
C ILE A 92 31.12 -23.39 48.10
N PRO A 93 30.50 -22.96 46.99
CA PRO A 93 31.22 -22.74 45.75
C PRO A 93 32.20 -21.55 45.87
N GLU A 94 33.47 -21.80 45.55
CA GLU A 94 34.55 -20.80 45.59
C GLU A 94 34.61 -19.95 44.31
N ARG A 95 35.11 -18.71 44.42
CA ARG A 95 35.43 -17.80 43.29
C ARG A 95 34.34 -17.62 42.23
N GLN A 96 33.07 -17.60 42.64
CA GLN A 96 31.94 -17.47 41.70
C GLN A 96 31.83 -16.09 41.03
N PHE A 97 32.43 -15.05 41.59
CA PHE A 97 32.30 -13.69 41.04
C PHE A 97 33.34 -13.44 39.94
N PRO A 98 32.91 -12.97 38.75
CA PRO A 98 33.85 -12.59 37.69
C PRO A 98 34.69 -11.38 38.10
N SER A 99 35.79 -11.15 37.39
CA SER A 99 36.61 -9.97 37.63
C SER A 99 35.86 -8.68 37.29
N ASN A 100 36.11 -7.62 38.05
CA ASN A 100 35.55 -6.30 37.77
C ASN A 100 36.01 -5.75 36.40
N GLY A 101 37.15 -6.21 35.89
CA GLY A 101 37.64 -5.87 34.55
C GLY A 101 36.74 -6.43 33.44
N PHE A 102 36.35 -7.70 33.54
CA PHE A 102 35.44 -8.33 32.58
C PHE A 102 34.06 -7.64 32.57
N GLN A 103 33.52 -7.32 33.74
CA GLN A 103 32.24 -6.59 33.83
C GLN A 103 32.34 -5.23 33.12
N ARG A 104 33.35 -4.41 33.41
CA ARG A 104 33.53 -3.11 32.74
C ARG A 104 33.68 -3.26 31.22
N LEU A 105 34.42 -4.26 30.76
CA LEU A 105 34.58 -4.53 29.33
C LEU A 105 33.23 -4.82 28.66
N MET A 106 32.41 -5.69 29.24
CA MET A 106 31.09 -6.04 28.68
C MET A 106 30.16 -4.82 28.63
N TRP A 107 30.17 -3.97 29.66
CA TRP A 107 29.41 -2.72 29.67
C TRP A 107 29.86 -1.76 28.57
N ILE A 108 31.17 -1.61 28.35
CA ILE A 108 31.73 -0.74 27.31
C ILE A 108 31.37 -1.26 25.91
N ILE A 109 31.55 -2.56 25.65
CA ILE A 109 31.22 -3.15 24.34
C ILE A 109 29.71 -3.05 24.08
N THR A 110 28.88 -3.30 25.09
CA THR A 110 27.42 -3.14 24.96
C THR A 110 27.04 -1.69 24.70
N ALA A 111 27.71 -0.71 25.33
CA ALA A 111 27.47 0.71 25.03
C ALA A 111 27.71 1.01 23.55
N LEU A 112 28.76 0.42 22.96
CA LEU A 112 29.07 0.61 21.54
C LEU A 112 28.00 -0.04 20.63
N THR A 113 27.57 -1.28 20.91
CA THR A 113 26.52 -1.94 20.11
C THR A 113 25.16 -1.27 20.26
N LEU A 114 24.83 -0.77 21.45
CA LEU A 114 23.64 0.04 21.68
C LEU A 114 23.68 1.38 20.93
N THR A 115 24.85 2.02 20.84
CA THR A 115 24.98 3.29 20.11
C THR A 115 24.75 3.07 18.61
N LEU A 116 25.30 1.99 18.06
CA LEU A 116 25.07 1.62 16.66
C LEU A 116 23.60 1.25 16.40
N ALA A 117 22.96 0.54 17.32
CA ALA A 117 21.54 0.21 17.22
C ALA A 117 20.66 1.47 17.32
N GLY A 118 20.95 2.39 18.24
CA GLY A 118 20.24 3.66 18.34
C GLY A 118 20.38 4.50 17.06
N ALA A 119 21.57 4.55 16.47
CA ALA A 119 21.79 5.24 15.20
C ALA A 119 21.05 4.56 14.04
N TYR A 120 20.85 3.23 14.09
CA TYR A 120 20.03 2.49 13.13
C TYR A 120 18.54 2.84 13.27
N TRP A 121 18.02 2.90 14.50
CA TRP A 121 16.62 3.25 14.77
C TRP A 121 16.23 4.63 14.26
N MET A 122 17.06 5.64 14.53
CA MET A 122 16.72 7.04 14.19
C MET A 122 17.07 7.41 12.75
N LYS A 123 17.62 6.50 11.95
CA LYS A 123 18.18 6.84 10.65
C LYS A 123 17.06 7.32 9.70
N GLY A 124 17.11 8.61 9.36
CA GLY A 124 16.22 9.22 8.38
C GLY A 124 14.92 9.77 8.94
N ALA A 125 14.71 9.73 10.27
CA ALA A 125 13.59 10.37 10.97
C ALA A 125 14.07 11.23 12.15
N THR A 126 15.19 11.94 11.96
CA THR A 126 15.68 12.93 12.92
C THR A 126 15.22 14.34 12.51
N PRO A 127 14.69 15.15 13.45
CA PRO A 127 14.43 16.57 13.22
C PRO A 127 15.68 17.33 12.76
N GLU A 128 15.47 18.52 12.17
CA GLU A 128 16.57 19.43 11.85
C GLU A 128 17.35 19.81 13.13
N GLY A 129 18.64 19.45 13.17
CA GLY A 129 19.50 19.63 14.36
C GLY A 129 19.58 18.44 15.32
N GLY A 130 18.89 17.34 15.02
CA GLY A 130 18.85 16.14 15.85
C GLY A 130 17.96 16.28 17.09
N TRP A 131 17.76 15.20 17.84
CA TRP A 131 16.91 15.22 19.05
C TRP A 131 17.59 15.93 20.22
N PHE A 132 18.90 15.71 20.37
CA PHE A 132 19.75 16.28 21.42
C PHE A 132 21.01 16.95 20.84
N SER A 133 21.46 16.53 19.66
CA SER A 133 22.71 16.99 19.04
C SER A 133 22.70 16.72 17.53
N ASP A 134 23.34 17.61 16.75
CA ASP A 134 23.50 17.47 15.29
C ASP A 134 24.24 16.18 14.88
N SER A 135 25.05 15.61 15.78
CA SER A 135 25.80 14.38 15.50
C SER A 135 24.95 13.15 15.80
N SER A 136 24.60 12.38 14.77
CA SER A 136 23.78 11.15 14.88
C SER A 136 24.28 10.14 15.93
N LEU A 137 25.60 9.99 16.09
CA LEU A 137 26.18 9.09 17.10
C LEU A 137 26.02 9.62 18.53
N ILE A 138 26.19 10.93 18.73
CA ILE A 138 26.00 11.57 20.04
C ILE A 138 24.52 11.53 20.40
N ASP A 139 23.66 11.80 19.42
CA ASP A 139 22.22 11.74 19.55
C ASP A 139 21.77 10.32 19.95
N ALA A 140 22.31 9.29 19.30
CA ALA A 140 22.04 7.88 19.63
C ALA A 140 22.54 7.49 21.02
N PHE A 141 23.69 8.04 21.41
CA PHE A 141 24.24 7.76 22.73
C PHE A 141 23.37 8.35 23.84
N ILE A 142 22.93 9.60 23.70
CA ILE A 142 22.11 10.32 24.70
C ILE A 142 20.67 9.80 24.69
N GLY A 143 20.07 9.65 23.51
CA GLY A 143 18.66 9.30 23.34
C GLY A 143 18.35 7.82 23.53
N TYR A 144 19.30 6.92 23.23
CA TYR A 144 19.05 5.47 23.30
C TYR A 144 19.99 4.76 24.29
N THR A 145 21.30 4.89 24.13
CA THR A 145 22.28 4.07 24.87
C THR A 145 22.29 4.35 26.37
N LEU A 146 22.37 5.63 26.75
CA LEU A 146 22.45 6.04 28.15
C LEU A 146 21.18 5.64 28.93
N PRO A 147 19.95 5.91 28.44
CA PRO A 147 18.70 5.45 29.07
C PRO A 147 18.63 3.94 29.30
N VAL A 148 19.02 3.13 28.30
CA VAL A 148 19.03 1.66 28.40
C VAL A 148 20.01 1.20 29.48
N LEU A 149 21.25 1.67 29.41
CA LEU A 149 22.28 1.28 30.38
C LEU A 149 21.95 1.76 31.79
N ALA A 150 21.39 2.96 31.95
CA ALA A 150 20.91 3.47 33.23
C ALA A 150 19.81 2.56 33.81
N SER A 151 18.86 2.13 32.97
CA SER A 151 17.77 1.24 33.38
C SER A 151 18.29 -0.13 33.84
N VAL A 152 19.21 -0.73 33.09
CA VAL A 152 19.86 -2.00 33.46
C VAL A 152 20.70 -1.84 34.74
N PHE A 153 21.36 -0.70 34.91
CA PHE A 153 22.15 -0.39 36.11
C PHE A 153 21.25 -0.29 37.35
N ILE A 154 20.12 0.43 37.24
CA ILE A 154 19.12 0.55 38.31
C ILE A 154 18.55 -0.83 38.66
N ALA A 155 18.12 -1.61 37.66
CA ALA A 155 17.62 -2.97 37.84
C ALA A 155 18.64 -3.85 38.59
N SER A 156 19.93 -3.74 38.23
CA SER A 156 21.00 -4.48 38.89
C SER A 156 21.17 -4.10 40.36
N HIS A 157 21.03 -2.82 40.71
CA HIS A 157 21.16 -2.36 42.10
C HIS A 157 19.96 -2.76 42.94
N ILE A 158 18.75 -2.66 42.40
CA ILE A 158 17.50 -3.07 43.06
C ILE A 158 17.54 -4.57 43.35
N GLN A 159 17.96 -5.39 42.39
CA GLN A 159 18.11 -6.82 42.58
C GLN A 159 19.11 -7.16 43.71
N ARG A 160 20.27 -6.51 43.73
CA ARG A 160 21.27 -6.70 44.79
C ARG A 160 20.74 -6.25 46.15
N TYR A 161 20.00 -5.15 46.19
CA TYR A 161 19.39 -4.63 47.40
C TYR A 161 18.34 -5.59 47.98
N ILE A 162 17.45 -6.12 47.14
CA ILE A 162 16.43 -7.10 47.54
C ILE A 162 17.08 -8.40 48.01
N ALA A 163 18.06 -8.92 47.27
CA ALA A 163 18.78 -10.12 47.69
C ALA A 163 19.55 -9.90 49.01
N GLY A 164 20.14 -8.72 49.21
CA GLY A 164 20.84 -8.34 50.43
C GLY A 164 19.94 -8.35 51.67
N ARG A 165 18.65 -8.00 51.54
CA ARG A 165 17.67 -8.10 52.63
C ARG A 165 17.46 -9.54 53.12
N TYR A 166 17.72 -10.53 52.28
CA TYR A 166 17.67 -11.96 52.62
C TYR A 166 19.05 -12.54 53.00
N GLY A 167 20.04 -11.69 53.29
CA GLY A 167 21.41 -12.13 53.62
C GLY A 167 22.19 -12.69 52.43
N MET A 168 21.69 -12.50 51.20
CA MET A 168 22.27 -13.10 50.00
C MET A 168 23.09 -12.09 49.20
N ARG A 169 24.36 -12.44 48.95
CA ARG A 169 25.20 -11.70 48.01
C ARG A 169 24.88 -12.14 46.58
N VAL A 170 24.45 -11.21 45.72
CA VAL A 170 24.23 -11.41 44.28
C VAL A 170 25.17 -10.50 43.50
N GLY A 171 25.59 -10.94 42.32
CA GLY A 171 26.42 -10.15 41.41
C GLY A 171 25.63 -9.10 40.64
N HIS A 172 26.33 -8.31 39.83
CA HIS A 172 25.67 -7.35 38.94
C HIS A 172 25.11 -8.04 37.70
N ILE A 173 24.12 -7.39 37.09
CA ILE A 173 23.68 -7.69 35.73
C ILE A 173 24.82 -7.27 34.79
N VAL A 174 25.16 -8.16 33.87
CA VAL A 174 26.18 -7.93 32.85
C VAL A 174 25.47 -7.93 31.51
N PRO A 175 25.26 -6.77 30.87
CA PRO A 175 24.66 -6.73 29.56
C PRO A 175 25.60 -7.41 28.56
N VAL A 176 25.02 -8.23 27.69
CA VAL A 176 25.73 -8.96 26.64
C VAL A 176 25.47 -8.24 25.32
N PRO A 177 26.53 -7.78 24.63
CA PRO A 177 26.39 -7.08 23.36
C PRO A 177 25.79 -8.01 22.31
N GLU A 178 24.97 -7.45 21.45
CA GLU A 178 24.43 -8.15 20.30
C GLU A 178 25.45 -8.11 19.14
N PRO A 179 25.86 -9.27 18.58
CA PRO A 179 26.94 -9.31 17.61
C PRO A 179 26.51 -8.91 16.19
N SER A 180 25.24 -9.04 15.80
CA SER A 180 24.78 -8.77 14.43
C SER A 180 24.86 -7.29 14.07
N ILE A 181 24.52 -6.36 14.98
CA ILE A 181 24.65 -4.91 14.73
C ILE A 181 26.11 -4.50 14.54
N ALA A 182 27.03 -5.14 15.28
CA ALA A 182 28.46 -4.90 15.15
C ALA A 182 28.98 -5.45 13.82
N LEU A 183 28.60 -6.68 13.45
CA LEU A 183 28.98 -7.29 12.17
C LEU A 183 28.39 -6.55 10.96
N TRP A 184 27.15 -6.08 11.06
CA TRP A 184 26.52 -5.23 10.07
C TRP A 184 27.28 -3.91 9.91
N SER A 185 27.62 -3.24 11.01
CA SER A 185 28.38 -1.98 10.97
C SER A 185 29.78 -2.14 10.34
N LEU A 186 30.35 -3.35 10.39
CA LEU A 186 31.62 -3.71 9.77
C LEU A 186 31.48 -4.20 8.31
N GLY A 187 30.26 -4.19 7.75
CA GLY A 187 29.97 -4.66 6.39
C GLY A 187 30.01 -6.18 6.22
N ALA A 188 30.07 -6.94 7.31
CA ALA A 188 30.14 -8.41 7.29
C ALA A 188 28.76 -9.09 7.17
N LEU A 189 27.66 -8.37 7.46
CA LEU A 189 26.28 -8.86 7.34
C LEU A 189 25.39 -7.84 6.60
N PRO A 190 24.44 -8.29 5.75
CA PRO A 190 23.48 -7.41 5.08
C PRO A 190 22.39 -6.91 6.04
N LYS A 191 21.75 -5.78 5.71
CA LYS A 191 20.63 -5.18 6.50
C LYS A 191 19.49 -6.17 6.72
N SER A 192 19.18 -7.02 5.74
CA SER A 192 18.13 -8.04 5.81
C SER A 192 18.35 -9.13 6.86
N MET A 193 19.56 -9.26 7.40
CA MET A 193 19.87 -10.20 8.49
C MET A 193 19.81 -9.57 9.88
N LEU A 194 19.40 -8.29 9.99
CA LEU A 194 19.32 -7.55 11.25
C LEU A 194 18.00 -7.82 12.00
N ILE A 195 17.74 -9.09 12.35
CA ILE A 195 16.49 -9.54 12.97
C ILE A 195 16.38 -9.11 14.44
N TRP A 196 17.49 -8.71 15.08
CA TRP A 196 17.53 -8.25 16.46
C TRP A 196 18.03 -6.79 16.56
N PRO A 197 17.15 -5.79 16.36
CA PRO A 197 17.55 -4.40 16.15
C PRO A 197 17.96 -3.64 17.43
N PHE A 198 18.00 -4.30 18.60
CA PHE A 198 18.15 -3.60 19.87
C PHE A 198 19.60 -3.37 20.35
N GLY A 199 20.60 -3.98 19.73
CA GLY A 199 22.01 -3.86 20.16
C GLY A 199 22.37 -4.48 21.52
N LEU A 200 21.41 -5.13 22.20
CA LEU A 200 21.55 -5.87 23.44
C LEU A 200 21.02 -7.30 23.25
N PHE A 201 21.81 -8.32 23.55
CA PHE A 201 21.40 -9.72 23.34
C PHE A 201 20.78 -10.33 24.61
N LEU A 202 21.49 -10.26 25.74
CA LEU A 202 21.07 -10.88 26.99
C LEU A 202 21.49 -10.02 28.20
N ILE A 203 20.78 -10.17 29.31
CA ILE A 203 21.06 -9.50 30.58
C ILE A 203 21.28 -10.51 31.73
N PRO A 204 22.25 -11.44 31.61
CA PRO A 204 22.54 -12.39 32.66
C PRO A 204 23.08 -11.69 33.90
N THR A 205 22.73 -12.25 35.06
CA THR A 205 23.36 -11.93 36.33
C THR A 205 24.61 -12.79 36.47
N LEU A 206 25.78 -12.21 36.76
CA LEU A 206 27.00 -12.98 36.97
C LEU A 206 27.54 -12.79 38.41
N PRO A 207 27.72 -13.87 39.19
CA PRO A 207 27.42 -15.28 38.88
C PRO A 207 25.92 -15.55 38.65
N ARG A 208 25.63 -16.55 37.81
CA ARG A 208 24.26 -16.98 37.51
C ARG A 208 23.51 -17.25 38.80
N MET A 209 22.32 -16.67 38.94
CA MET A 209 21.50 -16.87 40.14
C MET A 209 21.13 -18.35 40.37
N ASP A 210 21.09 -19.17 39.32
CA ASP A 210 20.80 -20.61 39.45
C ASP A 210 21.93 -21.39 40.15
N ALA A 211 23.16 -20.87 40.10
CA ALA A 211 24.32 -21.44 40.76
C ALA A 211 24.55 -20.89 42.19
N ARG A 212 23.65 -20.03 42.68
CA ARG A 212 23.70 -19.49 44.04
C ARG A 212 22.87 -20.37 44.99
N LEU A 213 23.30 -20.41 46.25
CA LEU A 213 22.64 -21.15 47.32
C LEU A 213 21.57 -20.25 47.95
N TRP A 214 20.31 -20.43 47.60
CA TRP A 214 19.21 -19.62 48.13
C TRP A 214 18.71 -20.18 49.47
N PRO A 215 18.51 -19.35 50.51
CA PRO A 215 18.11 -19.82 51.83
C PRO A 215 16.70 -20.44 51.79
N ASP A 216 15.77 -19.76 51.13
CA ASP A 216 14.38 -20.17 51.00
C ASP A 216 13.82 -19.82 49.61
N ARG A 217 12.63 -20.37 49.32
CA ARG A 217 11.91 -20.07 48.07
C ARG A 217 11.48 -18.59 47.98
N LYS A 218 11.29 -17.91 49.11
CA LYS A 218 10.85 -16.51 49.17
C LYS A 218 11.92 -15.56 48.65
N ALA A 219 13.15 -15.71 49.10
CA ALA A 219 14.29 -14.91 48.66
C ALA A 219 14.53 -15.07 47.16
N LEU A 220 14.43 -16.31 46.65
CA LEU A 220 14.57 -16.61 45.22
C LEU A 220 13.49 -15.89 44.39
N GLY A 221 12.22 -16.02 44.78
CA GLY A 221 11.09 -15.45 44.03
C GLY A 221 11.14 -13.93 43.91
N TRP A 222 11.31 -13.21 45.03
CA TRP A 222 11.36 -11.74 45.02
C TRP A 222 12.59 -11.19 44.32
N SER A 223 13.74 -11.85 44.47
CA SER A 223 14.96 -11.44 43.78
C SER A 223 14.85 -11.68 42.27
N ALA A 224 14.18 -12.75 41.83
CA ALA A 224 13.95 -13.03 40.42
C ALA A 224 13.01 -12.00 39.77
N VAL A 225 11.84 -11.75 40.38
CA VAL A 225 10.81 -10.84 39.82
C VAL A 225 11.25 -9.38 39.79
N SER A 226 12.17 -8.98 40.68
CA SER A 226 12.62 -7.59 40.76
C SER A 226 13.17 -7.04 39.46
N VAL A 227 13.93 -7.83 38.68
CA VAL A 227 14.55 -7.36 37.44
C VAL A 227 13.49 -7.09 36.35
N PRO A 228 12.65 -8.06 35.95
CA PRO A 228 11.56 -7.80 35.00
C PRO A 228 10.62 -6.67 35.44
N ALA A 229 10.28 -6.58 36.73
CA ALA A 229 9.42 -5.52 37.25
C ALA A 229 10.02 -4.13 37.02
N THR A 230 11.33 -3.97 37.29
CA THR A 230 12.03 -2.69 37.07
C THR A 230 12.14 -2.33 35.59
N LEU A 231 12.43 -3.30 34.72
CA LEU A 231 12.55 -3.07 33.27
C LEU A 231 11.21 -2.64 32.68
N VAL A 232 10.12 -3.34 33.00
CA VAL A 232 8.79 -2.97 32.50
C VAL A 232 8.35 -1.62 33.05
N SER A 233 8.56 -1.34 34.33
CA SER A 233 8.16 -0.04 34.92
C SER A 233 8.91 1.14 34.27
N LEU A 234 10.22 1.01 34.05
CA LEU A 234 11.00 2.04 33.35
C LEU A 234 10.66 2.09 31.85
N GLY A 235 10.40 0.94 31.23
CA GLY A 235 9.98 0.86 29.83
C GLY A 235 8.67 1.61 29.58
N MET A 236 7.66 1.41 30.43
CA MET A 236 6.38 2.15 30.36
C MET A 236 6.60 3.66 30.55
N LEU A 237 7.52 4.07 31.42
CA LEU A 237 7.87 5.48 31.60
C LEU A 237 8.47 6.06 30.30
N PHE A 238 9.42 5.36 29.68
CA PHE A 238 10.05 5.80 28.43
C PHE A 238 9.10 5.81 27.24
N TRP A 239 8.16 4.87 27.17
CA TRP A 239 7.06 4.92 26.20
C TRP A 239 6.23 6.20 26.35
N GLY A 240 5.73 6.48 27.55
CA GLY A 240 4.91 7.66 27.80
C GLY A 240 5.64 8.97 27.56
N VAL A 241 6.88 9.10 28.05
CA VAL A 241 7.70 10.31 27.83
C VAL A 241 8.12 10.43 26.37
N GLY A 242 8.45 9.32 25.71
CA GLY A 242 8.85 9.31 24.30
C GLY A 242 7.73 9.79 23.39
N LEU A 243 6.54 9.19 23.48
CA LEU A 243 5.39 9.62 22.68
C LEU A 243 4.97 11.06 22.97
N TRP A 244 5.11 11.53 24.21
CA TRP A 244 4.82 12.91 24.57
C TRP A 244 5.83 13.93 24.01
N LEU A 245 7.08 13.52 23.79
CA LEU A 245 8.14 14.36 23.20
C LEU A 245 8.20 14.27 21.67
N THR A 246 7.53 13.29 21.06
CA THR A 246 7.46 13.18 19.60
C THR A 246 6.63 14.33 19.03
N PRO A 247 7.15 15.10 18.06
CA PRO A 247 6.40 16.15 17.40
C PRO A 247 5.40 15.57 16.39
N ASP A 248 4.42 16.39 16.01
CA ASP A 248 3.35 15.97 15.09
C ASP A 248 3.87 15.65 13.68
N PHE A 249 5.02 16.19 13.26
CA PHE A 249 5.62 15.90 11.96
C PHE A 249 7.15 16.06 11.97
N VAL A 250 7.84 15.13 11.29
CA VAL A 250 9.27 15.19 10.98
C VAL A 250 9.47 14.74 9.54
N SER A 251 10.22 15.50 8.74
CA SER A 251 10.54 15.12 7.37
C SER A 251 11.41 13.86 7.35
N ILE A 252 10.93 12.82 6.67
CA ILE A 252 11.65 11.55 6.54
C ILE A 252 12.55 11.57 5.29
N THR A 253 13.74 11.00 5.38
CA THR A 253 14.69 10.90 4.25
C THR A 253 14.97 9.47 3.77
N SER A 254 14.46 8.46 4.47
CA SER A 254 14.64 7.05 4.12
C SER A 254 13.57 6.18 4.75
N GLU A 255 13.45 4.94 4.30
CA GLU A 255 12.68 3.87 4.95
C GLU A 255 12.91 3.80 6.48
N GLN A 256 11.82 3.83 7.25
CA GLN A 256 11.85 3.93 8.72
C GLN A 256 11.63 2.60 9.44
N ASN A 257 12.21 2.47 10.63
CA ASN A 257 12.01 1.31 11.50
C ASN A 257 11.03 1.68 12.62
N MET A 258 9.90 0.98 12.69
CA MET A 258 8.86 1.22 13.67
C MET A 258 8.93 0.20 14.80
N ALA A 259 8.73 0.68 16.03
CA ALA A 259 8.52 -0.18 17.20
C ALA A 259 7.05 -0.12 17.60
N TYR A 260 6.37 -1.27 17.59
CA TYR A 260 4.98 -1.33 17.97
C TYR A 260 4.84 -1.41 19.50
N PRO A 261 3.92 -0.63 20.09
CA PRO A 261 3.73 -0.59 21.53
C PRO A 261 3.23 -1.92 22.08
N PRO A 262 3.59 -2.30 23.33
CA PRO A 262 2.91 -3.38 24.01
C PRO A 262 1.45 -3.00 24.31
N LEU A 263 0.58 -4.00 24.52
CA LEU A 263 -0.88 -3.84 24.65
C LEU A 263 -1.30 -2.67 25.56
N ALA A 264 -0.66 -2.50 26.72
CA ALA A 264 -1.03 -1.44 27.65
C ALA A 264 -0.67 -0.03 27.15
N VAL A 265 0.44 0.11 26.42
CA VAL A 265 0.84 1.38 25.82
C VAL A 265 -0.05 1.70 24.64
N GLU A 266 -0.39 0.70 23.81
CA GLU A 266 -1.31 0.84 22.68
C GLU A 266 -2.66 1.39 23.12
N LEU A 267 -3.32 0.71 24.08
CA LEU A 267 -4.62 1.13 24.61
C LEU A 267 -4.57 2.53 25.24
N MET A 268 -3.47 2.87 25.91
CA MET A 268 -3.29 4.19 26.53
C MET A 268 -3.04 5.27 25.49
N SER A 269 -2.29 4.96 24.42
CA SER A 269 -1.97 5.91 23.35
C SER A 269 -3.20 6.23 22.52
N GLN A 270 -4.00 5.23 22.14
CA GLN A 270 -5.30 5.43 21.49
C GLN A 270 -6.22 6.32 22.32
N LEU A 271 -6.24 6.13 23.65
CA LEU A 271 -7.08 6.94 24.55
C LEU A 271 -6.60 8.38 24.71
N MET A 272 -5.29 8.63 24.71
CA MET A 272 -4.72 9.95 25.02
C MET A 272 -4.40 10.80 23.78
N LEU A 273 -3.94 10.19 22.69
CA LEU A 273 -3.48 10.85 21.47
C LEU A 273 -4.51 10.77 20.33
N GLY A 274 -5.53 9.91 20.47
CA GLY A 274 -6.60 9.75 19.48
C GLY A 274 -6.24 8.85 18.30
N ASP A 275 -7.12 8.88 17.30
CA ASP A 275 -6.95 8.14 16.05
C ASP A 275 -5.82 8.79 15.24
N GLY A 276 -4.81 8.01 14.85
CA GLY A 276 -3.62 8.49 14.12
C GLY A 276 -2.30 8.48 14.92
N TYR A 277 -2.28 8.07 16.20
CA TYR A 277 -1.04 8.02 16.99
C TYR A 277 0.05 7.11 16.37
N GLU A 278 -0.35 6.14 15.53
CA GLU A 278 0.55 5.23 14.83
C GLU A 278 1.53 5.98 13.92
N GLN A 279 1.12 7.12 13.38
CA GLN A 279 1.96 7.98 12.56
C GLN A 279 3.15 8.56 13.37
N LEU A 280 2.94 8.84 14.66
CA LEU A 280 4.02 9.28 15.55
C LEU A 280 5.07 8.18 15.78
N LEU A 281 4.75 6.92 15.51
CA LEU A 281 5.70 5.81 15.64
C LEU A 281 6.75 5.82 14.51
N VAL A 282 6.44 6.43 13.36
CA VAL A 282 7.34 6.49 12.19
C VAL A 282 8.56 7.36 12.49
N TRP A 283 8.38 8.48 13.19
CA TRP A 283 9.46 9.40 13.62
C TRP A 283 9.52 9.55 15.14
N ALA A 284 9.29 8.45 15.85
CA ALA A 284 9.21 8.46 17.30
C ALA A 284 10.49 8.99 17.96
N HIS A 285 10.32 9.75 19.04
CA HIS A 285 11.44 10.15 19.88
C HIS A 285 12.23 8.90 20.35
N PRO A 286 13.57 8.92 20.45
CA PRO A 286 14.40 7.74 20.71
C PRO A 286 14.03 6.94 21.98
N PHE A 287 13.42 7.61 22.95
CA PHE A 287 12.88 6.98 24.17
C PHE A 287 11.78 5.95 23.90
N VAL A 288 11.02 6.07 22.81
CA VAL A 288 10.07 5.05 22.39
C VAL A 288 10.78 3.71 22.15
N HIS A 289 11.90 3.73 21.42
CA HIS A 289 12.69 2.52 21.17
C HIS A 289 13.35 1.98 22.46
N VAL A 290 13.72 2.86 23.41
CA VAL A 290 14.17 2.46 24.75
C VAL A 290 13.05 1.74 25.50
N GLY A 291 11.85 2.30 25.47
CA GLY A 291 10.64 1.72 26.02
C GLY A 291 10.39 0.32 25.47
N ALA A 292 10.39 0.19 24.15
CA ALA A 292 10.18 -1.06 23.43
C ALA A 292 11.17 -2.15 23.85
N LEU A 293 12.47 -1.84 23.88
CA LEU A 293 13.51 -2.77 24.34
C LEU A 293 13.25 -3.25 25.78
N LEU A 294 13.01 -2.33 26.70
CA LEU A 294 12.87 -2.64 28.13
C LEU A 294 11.60 -3.45 28.43
N THR A 295 10.47 -3.10 27.81
CA THR A 295 9.22 -3.87 27.96
C THR A 295 9.36 -5.25 27.34
N PHE A 296 9.96 -5.35 26.14
CA PHE A 296 10.19 -6.63 25.47
C PHE A 296 11.08 -7.56 26.30
N PHE A 297 12.24 -7.08 26.78
CA PHE A 297 13.14 -7.88 27.63
C PHE A 297 12.52 -8.23 28.98
N GLY A 298 11.73 -7.32 29.55
CA GLY A 298 10.99 -7.57 30.79
C GLY A 298 9.97 -8.70 30.63
N CYS A 299 9.18 -8.67 29.55
CA CYS A 299 8.21 -9.73 29.23
C CYS A 299 8.92 -11.05 28.92
N LEU A 300 9.95 -11.04 28.06
CA LEU A 300 10.71 -12.23 27.68
C LEU A 300 11.33 -12.93 28.91
N SER A 301 11.83 -12.15 29.87
CA SER A 301 12.40 -12.66 31.12
C SER A 301 11.37 -13.33 32.04
N MET A 302 10.08 -13.05 31.87
CA MET A 302 8.99 -13.65 32.65
C MET A 302 8.49 -14.98 32.09
N LEU A 303 8.96 -15.39 30.90
CA LEU A 303 8.66 -16.72 30.38
C LEU A 303 9.10 -17.81 31.38
N PRO A 304 8.28 -18.87 31.60
CA PRO A 304 8.53 -19.90 32.61
C PRO A 304 9.61 -20.90 32.18
N ILE A 305 10.78 -20.39 31.79
CA ILE A 305 11.90 -21.15 31.22
C ILE A 305 12.99 -21.31 32.28
N PRO A 306 13.65 -22.47 32.37
CA PRO A 306 14.85 -22.64 33.19
C PRO A 306 15.85 -21.51 32.96
N THR A 307 16.53 -21.08 34.03
CA THR A 307 17.48 -19.96 34.07
C THR A 307 16.90 -18.56 33.92
N PHE A 308 15.65 -18.42 33.45
CA PHE A 308 15.00 -17.13 33.36
C PHE A 308 14.38 -16.74 34.71
N PRO A 309 14.21 -15.44 34.99
CA PRO A 309 13.46 -14.98 36.16
C PRO A 309 12.09 -15.64 36.30
N GLY A 310 11.33 -15.81 35.22
CA GLY A 310 10.04 -16.51 35.20
C GLY A 310 10.12 -17.97 35.64
N GLY A 311 11.13 -18.73 35.18
CA GLY A 311 11.35 -20.10 35.64
C GLY A 311 11.76 -20.19 37.11
N ARG A 312 12.57 -19.25 37.62
CA ARG A 312 12.90 -19.18 39.05
C ARG A 312 11.69 -18.83 39.90
N LEU A 313 10.82 -17.95 39.39
CA LEU A 313 9.55 -17.63 40.03
C LEU A 313 8.63 -18.84 40.10
N MET A 314 8.56 -19.64 39.03
CA MET A 314 7.78 -20.88 39.01
C MET A 314 8.28 -21.86 40.08
N VAL A 315 9.61 -22.06 40.17
CA VAL A 315 10.22 -22.90 41.23
C VAL A 315 9.97 -22.33 42.62
N ALA A 316 10.04 -21.00 42.80
CA ALA A 316 9.73 -20.36 44.07
C ALA A 316 8.27 -20.63 44.50
N ARG A 317 7.31 -20.58 43.57
CA ARG A 317 5.88 -20.75 43.87
C ARG A 317 5.45 -22.20 44.04
N ALA A 318 5.88 -23.10 43.15
CA ALA A 318 5.43 -24.50 43.12
C ALA A 318 6.43 -25.49 43.74
N GLY A 319 7.69 -25.10 43.97
CA GLY A 319 8.77 -26.01 44.37
C GLY A 319 9.31 -26.84 43.19
N HIS A 320 10.46 -27.52 43.38
CA HIS A 320 11.11 -28.23 42.27
C HIS A 320 10.33 -29.46 41.82
N GLY A 321 9.70 -30.18 42.76
CA GLY A 321 8.96 -31.41 42.47
C GLY A 321 7.89 -31.22 41.38
N GLU A 322 7.11 -30.15 41.51
CA GLU A 322 6.03 -29.79 40.58
C GLU A 322 6.55 -28.95 39.40
N ALA A 323 7.32 -27.88 39.65
CA ALA A 323 7.78 -26.98 38.59
C ALA A 323 8.67 -27.68 37.55
N ARG A 324 9.46 -28.67 37.96
CA ARG A 324 10.39 -29.42 37.10
C ARG A 324 9.90 -30.86 36.83
N SER A 325 8.60 -31.11 36.96
CA SER A 325 8.02 -32.40 36.58
C SER A 325 7.99 -32.57 35.06
N GLY A 326 8.20 -33.79 34.56
CA GLY A 326 8.19 -34.04 33.11
C GLY A 326 6.87 -33.63 32.44
N SER A 327 5.74 -33.84 33.12
CA SER A 327 4.42 -33.43 32.62
C SER A 327 4.30 -31.90 32.51
N ASN A 328 4.72 -31.13 33.52
CA ASN A 328 4.67 -29.67 33.46
C ASN A 328 5.64 -29.10 32.42
N GLN A 329 6.81 -29.73 32.22
CA GLN A 329 7.76 -29.29 31.19
C GLN A 329 7.25 -29.55 29.77
N ILE A 330 6.57 -30.70 29.54
CA ILE A 330 5.86 -30.96 28.27
C ILE A 330 4.72 -29.94 28.09
N PHE A 331 3.97 -29.63 29.14
CA PHE A 331 2.90 -28.63 29.09
C PHE A 331 3.43 -27.24 28.73
N ILE A 332 4.52 -26.79 29.38
CA ILE A 332 5.17 -25.50 29.06
C ILE A 332 5.68 -25.49 27.61
N PHE A 333 6.25 -26.60 27.14
CA PHE A 333 6.70 -26.72 25.76
C PHE A 333 5.53 -26.60 24.76
N LEU A 334 4.41 -27.29 25.01
CA LEU A 334 3.19 -27.17 24.18
C LEU A 334 2.61 -25.76 24.22
N LEU A 335 2.55 -25.14 25.40
CA LEU A 335 2.12 -23.75 25.57
C LEU A 335 3.00 -22.79 24.77
N LEU A 336 4.32 -23.02 24.79
CA LEU A 336 5.27 -22.20 24.05
C LEU A 336 5.14 -22.38 22.53
N LEU A 337 4.88 -23.60 22.05
CA LEU A 337 4.55 -23.84 20.64
C LEU A 337 3.24 -23.16 20.23
N ALA A 338 2.22 -23.15 21.10
CA ALA A 338 0.97 -22.43 20.85
C ALA A 338 1.19 -20.91 20.77
N PHE A 339 2.01 -20.34 21.66
CA PHE A 339 2.40 -18.92 21.55
C PHE A 339 3.23 -18.64 20.30
N ALA A 340 4.15 -19.53 19.94
CA ALA A 340 4.93 -19.40 18.71
C ALA A 340 4.02 -19.39 17.47
N TRP A 341 2.96 -20.20 17.46
CA TRP A 341 1.95 -20.16 16.40
C TRP A 341 1.12 -18.88 16.43
N MET A 342 0.65 -18.44 17.61
CA MET A 342 -0.14 -17.22 17.78
C MET A 342 0.61 -15.95 17.36
N PHE A 343 1.92 -15.91 17.59
CA PHE A 343 2.80 -14.80 17.20
C PHE A 343 3.45 -15.00 15.82
N ASP A 344 2.95 -15.97 15.03
CA ASP A 344 3.42 -16.29 13.68
C ASP A 344 4.94 -16.50 13.56
N ALA A 345 5.56 -17.10 14.57
CA ALA A 345 6.99 -17.35 14.66
C ALA A 345 7.55 -18.27 13.57
N PHE A 346 6.68 -18.99 12.86
CA PHE A 346 7.05 -19.96 11.82
C PHE A 346 6.95 -19.41 10.39
N ASN A 347 6.52 -18.16 10.23
CA ASN A 347 6.38 -17.50 8.94
C ASN A 347 7.52 -16.50 8.72
N GLY A 348 8.43 -16.82 7.80
CA GLY A 348 9.61 -16.00 7.52
C GLY A 348 10.67 -15.99 8.63
N LEU A 349 11.62 -15.04 8.52
CA LEU A 349 12.67 -14.80 9.51
C LEU A 349 12.25 -13.63 10.41
N ASN A 350 11.63 -13.93 11.55
CA ASN A 350 11.21 -12.93 12.54
C ASN A 350 11.89 -13.11 13.90
N ILE A 351 11.66 -12.18 14.82
CA ILE A 351 12.29 -12.22 16.15
C ILE A 351 11.87 -13.42 16.99
N TRP A 352 10.64 -13.89 16.82
CA TRP A 352 10.10 -14.98 17.61
C TRP A 352 10.82 -16.29 17.30
N LEU A 353 11.29 -16.47 16.07
CA LEU A 353 12.16 -17.58 15.69
C LEU A 353 13.48 -17.57 16.47
N LEU A 354 14.11 -16.40 16.64
CA LEU A 354 15.34 -16.27 17.45
C LEU A 354 15.06 -16.57 18.93
N VAL A 355 13.96 -16.04 19.46
CA VAL A 355 13.52 -16.36 20.84
C VAL A 355 13.33 -17.87 20.99
N LEU A 356 12.61 -18.52 20.08
CA LEU A 356 12.36 -19.95 20.09
C LEU A 356 13.67 -20.76 20.06
N SER A 357 14.63 -20.36 19.21
CA SER A 357 15.94 -21.01 19.08
C SER A 357 16.76 -20.99 20.37
N MET A 358 16.58 -19.96 21.19
CA MET A 358 17.22 -19.86 22.50
C MET A 358 16.46 -20.65 23.57
N VAL A 359 15.13 -20.57 23.56
CA VAL A 359 14.29 -21.09 24.64
C VAL A 359 14.13 -22.61 24.59
N VAL A 360 13.93 -23.18 23.40
CA VAL A 360 13.68 -24.62 23.24
C VAL A 360 14.84 -25.47 23.79
N PRO A 361 16.12 -25.18 23.49
CA PRO A 361 17.24 -25.92 24.10
C PRO A 361 17.27 -25.81 25.62
N LEU A 362 16.98 -24.64 26.19
CA LEU A 362 16.94 -24.46 27.65
C LEU A 362 15.84 -25.30 28.31
N LEU A 363 14.66 -25.37 27.69
CA LEU A 363 13.58 -26.25 28.16
C LEU A 363 13.95 -27.74 28.04
N LEU A 364 14.53 -28.16 26.92
CA LEU A 364 14.86 -29.58 26.70
C LEU A 364 16.00 -30.06 27.61
N PHE A 365 17.07 -29.29 27.76
CA PHE A 365 18.25 -29.72 28.51
C PHE A 365 18.18 -29.39 30.00
N MET A 366 17.51 -28.30 30.39
CA MET A 366 17.45 -27.86 31.79
C MET A 366 16.05 -27.95 32.39
N GLY A 367 15.00 -28.18 31.61
CA GLY A 367 13.60 -28.18 32.08
C GLY A 367 13.31 -29.21 33.16
N SER A 368 13.86 -30.42 33.03
CA SER A 368 13.67 -31.50 34.01
C SER A 368 14.74 -31.54 35.10
N ASP A 369 15.74 -30.65 35.07
CA ASP A 369 16.80 -30.62 36.07
C ASP A 369 16.29 -30.03 37.39
N ARG A 370 16.20 -30.88 38.42
CA ARG A 370 15.81 -30.51 39.79
C ARG A 370 16.96 -29.95 40.63
N ARG A 371 18.19 -29.94 40.12
CA ARG A 371 19.37 -29.45 40.85
C ARG A 371 19.47 -27.93 40.81
N THR A 372 18.84 -27.28 39.83
CA THR A 372 18.93 -25.83 39.61
C THR A 372 17.55 -25.16 39.59
N PRO A 373 17.35 -24.01 40.25
CA PRO A 373 18.27 -23.32 41.17
C PRO A 373 18.46 -24.07 42.50
N ILE A 374 19.54 -23.82 43.23
CA ILE A 374 19.80 -24.51 44.51
C ILE A 374 19.10 -23.76 45.66
N VAL A 375 18.06 -24.36 46.24
CA VAL A 375 17.36 -23.86 47.43
C VAL A 375 17.69 -24.75 48.62
N LEU A 376 18.11 -24.16 49.74
CA LEU A 376 18.56 -24.87 50.93
C LEU A 376 17.39 -25.42 51.74
N ASP A 377 16.34 -24.63 51.93
CA ASP A 377 15.11 -25.03 52.61
C ASP A 377 13.96 -25.11 51.59
N GLU A 378 13.98 -26.17 50.78
CA GLU A 378 12.94 -26.42 49.77
C GLU A 378 11.56 -26.72 50.38
N PRO A 379 11.44 -27.56 51.43
CA PRO A 379 10.14 -27.95 51.98
C PRO A 379 9.40 -26.79 52.65
N LYS A 380 10.13 -25.76 53.11
CA LYS A 380 9.52 -24.56 53.70
C LYS A 380 8.57 -23.91 52.71
N GLY A 381 7.28 -23.99 53.02
CA GLY A 381 6.19 -23.37 52.29
C GLY A 381 6.38 -21.85 52.17
N LEU A 382 5.74 -21.27 51.15
CA LEU A 382 5.51 -19.83 51.14
C LEU A 382 4.18 -19.52 51.82
N GLU A 383 4.11 -18.40 52.54
CA GLU A 383 2.83 -17.85 52.98
C GLU A 383 1.94 -17.55 51.76
N LEU A 384 0.65 -17.86 51.88
CA LEU A 384 -0.33 -17.68 50.79
C LEU A 384 -0.35 -16.24 50.25
N SER A 385 -0.18 -15.26 51.14
CA SER A 385 -0.05 -13.83 50.79
C SER A 385 1.15 -13.57 49.87
N SER A 386 2.31 -14.14 50.17
CA SER A 386 3.52 -13.99 49.37
C SER A 386 3.40 -14.68 48.01
N ILE A 387 2.77 -15.87 47.96
CA ILE A 387 2.50 -16.57 46.69
C ILE A 387 1.58 -15.72 45.80
N LYS A 388 0.50 -15.18 46.37
CA LYS A 388 -0.46 -14.34 45.65
C LYS A 388 0.19 -13.05 45.14
N ASN A 389 0.94 -12.34 45.98
CA ASN A 389 1.57 -11.07 45.61
C ASN A 389 2.61 -11.27 44.50
N MET A 390 3.46 -12.30 44.60
CA MET A 390 4.40 -12.66 43.53
C MET A 390 3.67 -12.96 42.22
N GLY A 391 2.55 -13.68 42.29
CA GLY A 391 1.73 -13.99 41.12
C GLY A 391 1.06 -12.76 40.50
N LEU A 392 0.58 -11.84 41.32
CA LEU A 392 -0.04 -10.60 40.86
C LEU A 392 0.98 -9.70 40.16
N VAL A 393 2.19 -9.56 40.72
CA VAL A 393 3.27 -8.80 40.07
C VAL A 393 3.66 -9.45 38.73
N ALA A 394 3.80 -10.78 38.69
CA ALA A 394 4.09 -11.49 37.45
C ALA A 394 3.01 -11.29 36.37
N LEU A 395 1.73 -11.37 36.77
CA LEU A 395 0.60 -11.13 35.89
C LEU A 395 0.60 -9.68 35.39
N ALA A 396 0.84 -8.71 36.27
CA ALA A 396 0.91 -7.30 35.89
C ALA A 396 2.03 -7.04 34.87
N ILE A 397 3.21 -7.65 35.05
CA ILE A 397 4.31 -7.54 34.09
C ILE A 397 3.91 -8.06 32.71
N VAL A 398 3.30 -9.25 32.66
CA VAL A 398 2.88 -9.86 31.38
C VAL A 398 1.80 -9.04 30.71
N ILE A 399 0.80 -8.54 31.45
CA ILE A 399 -0.29 -7.71 30.87
C ILE A 399 0.26 -6.38 30.36
N LEU A 400 1.12 -5.70 31.13
CA LEU A 400 1.63 -4.39 30.77
C LEU A 400 2.62 -4.44 29.60
N ALA A 401 3.41 -5.51 29.52
CA ALA A 401 4.48 -5.64 28.54
C ALA A 401 4.18 -6.69 27.46
N LEU A 402 2.92 -7.14 27.32
CA LEU A 402 2.55 -8.09 26.28
C LEU A 402 2.84 -7.47 24.91
N PRO A 403 3.79 -8.00 24.14
CA PRO A 403 4.12 -7.45 22.84
C PRO A 403 3.07 -7.84 21.81
N GLN A 404 3.00 -7.05 20.72
CA GLN A 404 2.22 -7.41 19.54
C GLN A 404 2.82 -8.62 18.80
N GLN A 405 2.06 -9.14 17.84
CA GLN A 405 2.52 -10.19 16.93
C GLN A 405 3.77 -9.79 16.16
N ILE A 406 3.80 -8.55 15.68
CA ILE A 406 4.95 -7.96 15.01
C ILE A 406 5.41 -6.80 15.90
N PRO A 407 6.32 -7.02 16.87
CA PRO A 407 6.75 -5.98 17.81
C PRO A 407 7.58 -4.87 17.15
N PHE A 408 8.08 -5.11 15.94
CA PHE A 408 8.79 -4.15 15.13
C PHE A 408 8.69 -4.52 13.66
N ALA A 409 8.59 -3.52 12.81
CA ALA A 409 8.58 -3.67 11.37
C ALA A 409 9.32 -2.50 10.73
N VAL A 410 9.56 -2.67 9.45
CA VAL A 410 10.00 -1.59 8.58
C VAL A 410 8.76 -1.00 7.92
N ASP A 411 8.72 0.32 7.78
CA ASP A 411 7.65 1.00 7.05
C ASP A 411 7.86 0.81 5.54
N GLU A 412 7.19 -0.19 4.94
CA GLU A 412 7.34 -0.54 3.52
C GLU A 412 6.66 0.48 2.61
N ASP A 413 5.57 1.09 3.07
CA ASP A 413 4.72 2.01 2.30
C ASP A 413 5.17 3.48 2.43
N TRP A 414 6.32 3.72 3.06
CA TRP A 414 6.83 5.06 3.38
C TRP A 414 6.96 5.98 2.15
N ASP A 415 7.21 5.42 0.95
CA ASP A 415 7.36 6.13 -0.34
C ASP A 415 6.28 5.70 -1.34
N GLN A 416 5.07 5.37 -0.87
CA GLN A 416 3.93 5.10 -1.76
C GLN A 416 3.41 6.39 -2.44
N GLU A 417 2.78 6.25 -3.61
CA GLU A 417 2.12 7.36 -4.31
C GLU A 417 0.78 7.74 -3.68
N VAL A 418 0.27 8.91 -4.03
CA VAL A 418 -1.07 9.38 -3.64
C VAL A 418 -2.13 8.53 -4.33
N SER A 419 -3.15 8.14 -3.59
CA SER A 419 -4.32 7.44 -4.13
C SER A 419 -5.48 8.40 -4.33
N TYR A 420 -6.11 8.31 -5.50
CA TYR A 420 -7.33 9.01 -5.84
C TYR A 420 -8.52 8.07 -5.68
N SER A 421 -9.59 8.56 -5.04
CA SER A 421 -10.88 7.89 -4.95
C SER A 421 -11.90 8.83 -5.57
N ILE A 422 -12.29 8.52 -6.80
CA ILE A 422 -13.26 9.27 -7.60
C ILE A 422 -14.51 8.42 -7.76
N ASP A 423 -15.68 9.01 -7.57
CA ASP A 423 -16.93 8.33 -7.91
C ASP A 423 -17.10 8.27 -9.43
N ASP A 424 -17.08 7.06 -9.99
CA ASP A 424 -17.21 6.82 -11.45
C ASP A 424 -18.52 7.39 -12.04
N PHE A 425 -19.51 7.68 -11.20
CA PHE A 425 -20.84 8.12 -11.60
C PHE A 425 -21.33 9.36 -10.85
N GLY A 426 -21.63 10.43 -11.61
CA GLY A 426 -22.32 11.63 -11.13
C GLY A 426 -23.80 11.61 -11.52
N LYS A 427 -24.68 12.03 -10.61
CA LYS A 427 -26.11 12.21 -10.89
C LYS A 427 -26.44 13.69 -11.05
N ALA A 428 -26.83 14.09 -12.24
CA ALA A 428 -27.34 15.43 -12.49
C ALA A 428 -28.78 15.57 -11.99
N VAL A 429 -28.99 16.47 -11.05
CA VAL A 429 -30.29 16.77 -10.45
C VAL A 429 -30.81 18.09 -10.99
N LEU A 430 -32.11 18.15 -11.30
CA LEU A 430 -32.77 19.38 -11.73
C LEU A 430 -33.12 20.26 -10.53
N HIS A 431 -32.47 21.40 -10.38
CA HIS A 431 -32.77 22.39 -9.35
C HIS A 431 -32.99 23.78 -9.95
N ASN A 432 -34.10 24.45 -9.61
CA ASN A 432 -34.46 25.79 -10.12
C ASN A 432 -34.45 25.93 -11.65
N GLY A 433 -34.72 24.85 -12.39
CA GLY A 433 -34.76 24.85 -13.86
C GLY A 433 -33.42 24.63 -14.55
N THR A 434 -32.34 24.37 -13.79
CA THR A 434 -31.01 24.03 -14.30
C THR A 434 -30.55 22.69 -13.73
N TRP A 435 -29.92 21.86 -14.57
CA TRP A 435 -29.33 20.60 -14.13
C TRP A 435 -27.94 20.84 -13.56
N SER A 436 -27.65 20.26 -12.39
CA SER A 436 -26.35 20.35 -11.74
C SER A 436 -25.93 19.01 -11.15
N THR A 437 -24.64 18.72 -11.19
CA THR A 437 -24.04 17.58 -10.50
C THR A 437 -22.79 18.04 -9.76
N GLU A 438 -22.51 17.39 -8.64
CA GLU A 438 -21.29 17.56 -7.86
C GLU A 438 -20.52 16.25 -7.95
N VAL A 439 -19.24 16.31 -8.31
CA VAL A 439 -18.36 15.15 -8.34
C VAL A 439 -17.34 15.35 -7.23
N SER A 440 -17.36 14.48 -6.22
CA SER A 440 -16.40 14.51 -5.12
C SER A 440 -15.20 13.63 -5.42
N ILE A 441 -14.00 14.21 -5.28
CA ILE A 441 -12.73 13.53 -5.43
C ILE A 441 -12.05 13.52 -4.07
N THR A 442 -11.81 12.32 -3.53
CA THR A 442 -11.03 12.17 -2.29
C THR A 442 -9.61 11.76 -2.63
N VAL A 443 -8.66 12.53 -2.15
CA VAL A 443 -7.24 12.32 -2.37
C VAL A 443 -6.60 11.94 -1.04
N GLN A 444 -6.00 10.76 -0.99
CA GLN A 444 -5.37 10.22 0.22
C GLN A 444 -3.88 10.03 -0.02
N ASN A 445 -3.06 10.50 0.92
CA ASN A 445 -1.63 10.22 0.95
C ASN A 445 -1.36 9.04 1.90
N PRO A 446 -1.20 7.80 1.41
CA PRO A 446 -0.90 6.65 2.26
C PRO A 446 0.55 6.64 2.75
N SER A 447 1.43 7.44 2.14
CA SER A 447 2.86 7.42 2.40
C SER A 447 3.23 8.17 3.67
N SER A 448 4.45 7.90 4.17
CA SER A 448 5.05 8.60 5.29
C SER A 448 5.74 9.92 4.89
N LEU A 449 5.73 10.25 3.59
CA LEU A 449 6.29 11.47 3.01
C LEU A 449 5.20 12.49 2.68
N GLU A 450 5.58 13.75 2.58
CA GLU A 450 4.73 14.75 1.93
C GLU A 450 4.63 14.47 0.44
N ARG A 451 3.40 14.48 -0.10
CA ARG A 451 3.16 14.19 -1.51
C ARG A 451 2.38 15.30 -2.19
N SER A 452 2.91 15.74 -3.33
CA SER A 452 2.19 16.62 -4.23
C SER A 452 1.14 15.84 -5.01
N TRP A 453 -0.04 16.43 -5.14
CA TRP A 453 -1.15 15.90 -5.91
C TRP A 453 -1.79 17.04 -6.70
N ALA A 454 -2.41 16.72 -7.83
CA ALA A 454 -3.22 17.66 -8.59
C ALA A 454 -4.26 16.91 -9.42
N VAL A 455 -5.39 17.56 -9.66
CA VAL A 455 -6.51 17.03 -10.44
C VAL A 455 -7.07 18.11 -11.37
N LEU A 456 -7.47 17.71 -12.57
CA LEU A 456 -8.05 18.59 -13.57
C LEU A 456 -8.99 17.79 -14.49
N GLU A 457 -10.11 18.36 -14.91
CA GLU A 457 -10.96 17.80 -15.95
C GLU A 457 -10.29 17.91 -17.33
N ASP A 458 -10.53 16.95 -18.22
CA ASP A 458 -10.11 17.09 -19.62
C ASP A 458 -10.93 18.19 -20.32
N ARG A 459 -10.43 19.44 -20.27
CA ARG A 459 -11.11 20.60 -20.89
C ARG A 459 -11.34 20.44 -22.39
N TYR A 460 -10.56 19.60 -23.05
CA TYR A 460 -10.61 19.41 -24.50
C TYR A 460 -11.61 18.34 -24.90
N ASP A 461 -12.21 17.65 -23.92
CA ASP A 461 -13.30 16.75 -24.18
C ASP A 461 -14.53 17.52 -24.65
N THR A 462 -14.90 17.31 -25.91
CA THR A 462 -16.06 17.95 -26.53
C THR A 462 -17.37 17.66 -25.81
N ASN A 463 -17.42 16.54 -25.08
CA ASN A 463 -18.57 16.13 -24.29
C ASN A 463 -18.86 17.10 -23.12
N LEU A 464 -17.83 17.75 -22.58
CA LEU A 464 -17.97 18.74 -21.51
C LEU A 464 -18.41 20.12 -22.01
N ASN A 465 -18.39 20.41 -23.32
CA ASN A 465 -18.76 21.72 -23.85
C ASN A 465 -20.17 22.18 -23.48
N ALA A 466 -21.08 21.23 -23.19
CA ALA A 466 -22.45 21.52 -22.77
C ALA A 466 -22.58 21.77 -21.24
N TRP A 467 -21.48 21.65 -20.51
CA TRP A 467 -21.38 21.83 -19.06
C TRP A 467 -20.43 22.99 -18.73
N THR A 468 -20.77 23.78 -17.72
CA THR A 468 -19.83 24.72 -17.10
C THR A 468 -19.21 24.05 -15.89
N ALA A 469 -17.88 23.95 -15.87
CA ALA A 469 -17.10 23.38 -14.78
C ALA A 469 -16.57 24.46 -13.83
N ALA A 470 -16.73 24.22 -12.52
CA ALA A 470 -16.18 25.05 -11.47
C ALA A 470 -15.63 24.16 -10.34
N TRP A 471 -14.35 24.34 -10.02
CA TRP A 471 -13.71 23.63 -8.92
C TRP A 471 -13.92 24.33 -7.58
N ASP A 472 -14.23 23.55 -6.56
CA ASP A 472 -14.13 23.92 -5.15
C ASP A 472 -13.01 23.08 -4.50
N CYS A 473 -11.87 23.72 -4.31
CA CYS A 473 -10.63 23.06 -3.90
C CYS A 473 -10.36 23.11 -2.39
N ASP A 474 -11.30 23.64 -1.60
CA ASP A 474 -11.15 23.80 -0.14
C ASP A 474 -9.84 24.50 0.30
N GLY A 475 -9.34 25.42 -0.54
CA GLY A 475 -8.10 26.17 -0.32
C GLY A 475 -6.82 25.52 -0.85
N GLU A 476 -6.89 24.34 -1.46
CA GLU A 476 -5.77 23.61 -2.07
C GLU A 476 -5.61 23.96 -3.56
N ASP A 477 -5.17 25.19 -3.85
CA ASP A 477 -4.96 25.74 -5.22
C ASP A 477 -3.48 26.01 -5.54
N SER A 478 -2.57 25.46 -4.75
CA SER A 478 -1.15 25.83 -4.82
C SER A 478 -0.39 25.17 -5.98
N ILE A 479 -0.89 24.01 -6.45
CA ILE A 479 -0.31 23.21 -7.52
C ILE A 479 -1.43 22.88 -8.50
N SER A 480 -1.16 22.94 -9.80
CA SER A 480 -2.14 22.55 -10.82
C SER A 480 -1.46 21.91 -12.03
N ILE A 481 -2.21 21.06 -12.75
CA ILE A 481 -1.76 20.42 -13.99
C ILE A 481 -1.66 21.45 -15.13
N ALA A 482 -2.63 22.37 -15.17
CA ALA A 482 -2.69 23.49 -16.12
C ALA A 482 -3.41 24.68 -15.47
N GLU A 483 -3.79 25.70 -16.25
CA GLU A 483 -4.66 26.77 -15.74
C GLU A 483 -6.03 26.18 -15.36
N GLY A 484 -6.42 26.32 -14.08
CA GLY A 484 -7.60 25.67 -13.47
C GLY A 484 -7.24 24.41 -12.65
N GLY A 485 -8.24 23.76 -12.06
CA GLY A 485 -8.09 22.54 -11.25
C GLY A 485 -7.66 22.78 -9.80
N CYS A 486 -7.55 21.69 -9.05
CA CYS A 486 -7.12 21.70 -7.65
C CYS A 486 -5.80 20.96 -7.48
N GLY A 487 -5.02 21.34 -6.47
CA GLY A 487 -3.83 20.60 -6.11
C GLY A 487 -2.99 21.28 -5.03
N GLY A 488 -2.25 20.44 -4.33
CA GLY A 488 -1.46 20.88 -3.18
C GLY A 488 -0.50 19.81 -2.71
N VAL A 489 -0.05 19.97 -1.47
CA VAL A 489 0.87 19.04 -0.82
C VAL A 489 0.17 18.44 0.37
N LEU A 490 -0.07 17.14 0.34
CA LEU A 490 -0.68 16.41 1.45
C LEU A 490 0.39 15.93 2.43
N PRO A 491 0.24 16.24 3.73
CA PRO A 491 1.02 15.59 4.78
C PRO A 491 0.82 14.06 4.80
N PRO A 492 1.68 13.31 5.48
CA PRO A 492 1.58 11.86 5.54
C PRO A 492 0.27 11.39 6.18
N ASN A 493 -0.29 10.28 5.70
CA ASN A 493 -1.55 9.66 6.18
C ASN A 493 -2.74 10.64 6.35
N THR A 494 -2.75 11.71 5.56
CA THR A 494 -3.87 12.66 5.50
C THR A 494 -4.65 12.49 4.21
N GLN A 495 -5.87 13.01 4.22
CA GLN A 495 -6.72 13.06 3.05
C GLN A 495 -7.35 14.44 2.91
N THR A 496 -7.64 14.82 1.68
CA THR A 496 -8.44 15.99 1.35
C THR A 496 -9.52 15.60 0.35
N THR A 497 -10.61 16.36 0.33
CA THR A 497 -11.72 16.14 -0.61
C THR A 497 -11.95 17.43 -1.35
N VAL A 498 -11.92 17.36 -2.68
CA VAL A 498 -12.25 18.48 -3.57
C VAL A 498 -13.47 18.14 -4.41
N VAL A 499 -14.19 19.17 -4.84
CA VAL A 499 -15.46 19.00 -5.55
C VAL A 499 -15.42 19.71 -6.89
N LEU A 500 -15.79 18.99 -7.94
CA LEU A 500 -16.05 19.55 -9.26
C LEU A 500 -17.57 19.78 -9.41
N ASN A 501 -17.96 21.04 -9.48
CA ASN A 501 -19.33 21.46 -9.71
C ASN A 501 -19.58 21.64 -11.21
N LEU A 502 -20.57 20.93 -11.74
CA LEU A 502 -20.92 20.98 -13.15
C LEU A 502 -22.36 21.48 -13.30
N THR A 503 -22.54 22.53 -14.10
CA THR A 503 -23.87 23.11 -14.39
C THR A 503 -24.18 23.05 -15.87
N TRP A 504 -25.34 22.51 -16.21
CA TRP A 504 -25.81 22.35 -17.59
C TRP A 504 -26.16 23.68 -18.25
N ILE A 505 -25.68 23.88 -19.48
CA ILE A 505 -25.87 25.12 -20.25
C ILE A 505 -27.14 25.08 -21.12
N GLY A 506 -27.72 23.89 -21.35
CA GLY A 506 -28.86 23.71 -22.26
C GLY A 506 -30.13 24.46 -21.83
N ALA A 507 -30.72 25.18 -22.79
CA ALA A 507 -31.84 26.09 -22.60
C ALA A 507 -33.20 25.36 -22.54
N ALA A 508 -33.40 24.53 -21.50
CA ALA A 508 -34.58 23.72 -21.17
C ALA A 508 -34.58 22.24 -21.60
N ASP A 509 -33.50 21.76 -22.22
CA ASP A 509 -33.31 20.33 -22.50
C ASP A 509 -32.71 19.59 -21.30
N ALA A 510 -33.02 18.30 -21.17
CA ALA A 510 -32.34 17.42 -20.23
C ALA A 510 -30.96 17.00 -20.77
N PRO A 511 -29.95 16.85 -19.89
CA PRO A 511 -28.62 16.42 -20.30
C PRO A 511 -28.64 14.96 -20.77
N VAL A 512 -27.81 14.68 -21.77
CA VAL A 512 -27.48 13.32 -22.21
C VAL A 512 -26.40 12.76 -21.29
N ALA A 513 -26.40 11.45 -21.06
CA ALA A 513 -25.33 10.83 -20.28
C ALA A 513 -23.97 11.07 -20.98
N THR A 514 -23.00 11.51 -20.19
CA THR A 514 -21.76 12.09 -20.70
C THR A 514 -20.59 11.51 -19.94
N THR A 515 -19.66 10.86 -20.65
CA THR A 515 -18.42 10.36 -20.07
C THR A 515 -17.26 11.28 -20.46
N PHE A 516 -16.44 11.67 -19.49
CA PHE A 516 -15.27 12.51 -19.69
C PHE A 516 -14.07 12.06 -18.85
N GLY A 517 -12.88 12.45 -19.26
CA GLY A 517 -11.63 12.13 -18.55
C GLY A 517 -11.33 13.10 -17.41
N MET A 518 -10.87 12.56 -16.29
CA MET A 518 -10.26 13.30 -15.19
C MET A 518 -8.77 13.00 -15.15
N LEU A 519 -7.96 14.05 -15.29
CA LEU A 519 -6.52 13.99 -15.22
C LEU A 519 -6.10 14.03 -13.75
N THR A 520 -5.34 13.04 -13.30
CA THR A 520 -4.75 12.99 -11.97
C THR A 520 -3.23 13.00 -12.08
N ALA A 521 -2.57 13.71 -11.17
CA ALA A 521 -1.11 13.84 -11.16
C ALA A 521 -0.50 13.41 -9.82
N SER A 522 0.36 12.39 -9.84
CA SER A 522 1.19 11.98 -8.70
C SER A 522 2.66 12.02 -9.13
N LEU A 523 3.56 12.65 -8.36
CA LEU A 523 5.01 12.64 -8.63
C LEU A 523 5.40 12.93 -10.10
N SER A 524 4.68 13.82 -10.80
CA SER A 524 4.84 14.17 -12.22
C SER A 524 4.44 13.12 -13.27
N THR A 525 3.83 12.00 -12.86
CA THR A 525 3.10 11.11 -13.76
C THR A 525 1.66 11.61 -13.90
N LEU A 526 1.09 11.49 -15.10
CA LEU A 526 -0.29 11.85 -15.39
C LEU A 526 -1.06 10.57 -15.70
N ASN A 527 -2.17 10.39 -15.00
CA ASN A 527 -3.13 9.31 -15.26
C ASN A 527 -4.49 9.90 -15.64
N VAL A 528 -5.34 9.08 -16.25
CA VAL A 528 -6.72 9.45 -16.57
C VAL A 528 -7.68 8.45 -15.96
N GLU A 529 -8.70 8.98 -15.28
CA GLU A 529 -9.85 8.22 -14.81
C GLU A 529 -11.11 8.72 -15.53
N SER A 530 -11.98 7.82 -15.97
CA SER A 530 -13.19 8.19 -16.72
C SER A 530 -14.38 8.35 -15.78
N ILE A 531 -15.09 9.48 -15.88
CA ILE A 531 -16.25 9.80 -15.04
C ILE A 531 -17.48 9.90 -15.94
N THR A 532 -18.59 9.29 -15.55
CA THR A 532 -19.86 9.35 -16.28
C THR A 532 -20.92 10.12 -15.50
N ILE A 533 -21.46 11.17 -16.12
CA ILE A 533 -22.58 11.94 -15.57
C ILE A 533 -23.85 11.49 -16.26
N GLN A 534 -24.91 11.24 -15.49
CA GLN A 534 -26.22 10.90 -16.01
C GLN A 534 -27.32 11.71 -15.32
N PRO A 535 -28.41 12.08 -16.02
CA PRO A 535 -29.56 12.71 -15.39
C PRO A 535 -30.23 11.76 -14.39
N ASP A 536 -30.70 12.30 -13.26
CA ASP A 536 -31.48 11.54 -12.27
C ASP A 536 -32.94 11.36 -12.76
N LEU A 537 -33.09 10.53 -13.80
CA LEU A 537 -34.35 10.13 -14.43
C LEU A 537 -34.42 8.61 -14.51
N ASP A 538 -35.63 8.05 -14.44
CA ASP A 538 -35.85 6.59 -14.52
C ASP A 538 -35.40 6.02 -15.88
N VAL A 539 -35.57 6.82 -16.95
CA VAL A 539 -35.14 6.56 -18.33
C VAL A 539 -34.51 7.85 -18.87
N PHE A 540 -33.37 7.72 -19.54
CA PHE A 540 -32.67 8.84 -20.17
C PHE A 540 -31.90 8.40 -21.42
N VAL A 541 -31.37 9.37 -22.17
CA VAL A 541 -30.49 9.11 -23.31
C VAL A 541 -29.07 8.86 -22.80
N ALA A 542 -28.54 7.67 -23.07
CA ALA A 542 -27.21 7.24 -22.60
C ALA A 542 -26.07 7.56 -23.58
N SER A 543 -26.37 7.90 -24.84
CA SER A 543 -25.36 8.32 -25.81
C SER A 543 -25.88 9.42 -26.71
N MET A 544 -24.97 10.26 -27.22
CA MET A 544 -25.26 11.09 -28.38
C MET A 544 -25.62 10.22 -29.61
N TRP A 545 -26.18 10.85 -30.64
CA TRP A 545 -26.44 10.15 -31.90
C TRP A 545 -25.13 9.67 -32.53
N SER A 546 -25.11 8.42 -32.97
CA SER A 546 -23.99 7.84 -33.72
C SER A 546 -24.50 7.11 -34.96
N PHE A 547 -23.62 6.99 -35.96
CA PHE A 547 -23.87 6.14 -37.11
C PHE A 547 -23.46 4.71 -36.81
N VAL A 548 -24.34 3.77 -37.13
CA VAL A 548 -24.10 2.33 -36.97
C VAL A 548 -24.45 1.66 -38.28
N GLU A 549 -23.49 0.94 -38.85
CA GLU A 549 -23.71 0.13 -40.04
C GLU A 549 -24.02 -1.31 -39.63
N GLU A 550 -25.22 -1.78 -39.97
CA GLU A 550 -25.67 -3.16 -39.69
C GLU A 550 -26.29 -3.78 -40.93
N ASN A 551 -25.79 -4.95 -41.33
CA ASN A 551 -26.26 -5.69 -42.51
C ASN A 551 -26.18 -4.89 -43.83
N GLY A 552 -25.19 -4.00 -43.96
CA GLY A 552 -24.99 -3.17 -45.16
C GLY A 552 -25.94 -1.98 -45.26
N GLU A 553 -26.59 -1.59 -44.16
CA GLU A 553 -27.38 -0.37 -44.08
C GLU A 553 -26.86 0.55 -42.97
N LEU A 554 -26.69 1.83 -43.31
CA LEU A 554 -26.36 2.87 -42.34
C LEU A 554 -27.61 3.28 -41.55
N LYS A 555 -27.52 3.24 -40.23
CA LYS A 555 -28.56 3.68 -39.31
C LYS A 555 -28.04 4.79 -38.41
N ARG A 556 -28.92 5.70 -37.99
CA ARG A 556 -28.63 6.70 -36.95
C ARG A 556 -29.21 6.20 -35.64
N CYS A 557 -28.36 5.91 -34.65
CA CYS A 557 -28.78 5.28 -33.41
C CYS A 557 -28.35 6.09 -32.17
N LEU A 558 -29.13 6.01 -31.11
CA LEU A 558 -28.76 6.42 -29.75
C LEU A 558 -29.11 5.30 -28.77
N SER A 559 -28.45 5.25 -27.61
CA SER A 559 -28.74 4.29 -26.56
C SER A 559 -29.60 4.89 -25.44
N PHE A 560 -30.38 4.04 -24.77
CA PHE A 560 -31.14 4.42 -23.58
C PHE A 560 -30.45 3.91 -22.31
N GLY A 561 -30.36 4.78 -21.31
CA GLY A 561 -29.98 4.43 -19.94
C GLY A 561 -31.19 4.44 -19.01
N GLY A 562 -31.04 3.80 -17.85
CA GLY A 562 -32.10 3.71 -16.85
C GLY A 562 -32.26 2.31 -16.26
N ILE A 563 -32.95 2.24 -15.13
CA ILE A 563 -33.17 0.99 -14.37
C ILE A 563 -34.57 0.41 -14.64
N SER A 564 -35.51 1.23 -15.12
CA SER A 564 -36.87 0.80 -15.42
C SER A 564 -37.00 0.21 -16.83
N ASP A 565 -37.60 -0.97 -16.91
CA ASP A 565 -38.04 -1.59 -18.17
C ASP A 565 -39.50 -1.23 -18.50
N SER A 566 -39.97 -0.08 -18.02
CA SER A 566 -41.31 0.42 -18.32
C SER A 566 -41.48 0.72 -19.81
N SER A 567 -42.74 0.75 -20.25
CA SER A 567 -43.11 1.20 -21.58
C SER A 567 -42.63 2.63 -21.82
N ILE A 568 -42.04 2.91 -22.98
CA ILE A 568 -41.50 4.23 -23.34
C ILE A 568 -42.15 4.75 -24.62
N ASN A 569 -42.51 6.03 -24.62
CA ASN A 569 -42.89 6.75 -25.83
C ASN A 569 -41.75 7.64 -26.31
N ALA A 570 -41.19 7.31 -27.47
CA ALA A 570 -40.17 8.10 -28.14
C ALA A 570 -40.76 8.80 -29.37
N SER A 571 -40.45 10.08 -29.55
CA SER A 571 -40.85 10.86 -30.73
C SER A 571 -39.78 11.85 -31.17
N LEU A 572 -39.73 12.17 -32.46
CA LEU A 572 -38.85 13.20 -33.02
C LEU A 572 -39.68 14.43 -33.45
N PRO A 573 -39.83 15.45 -32.58
CA PRO A 573 -40.83 16.50 -32.77
C PRO A 573 -40.55 17.40 -33.98
N HIS A 574 -39.28 17.66 -34.31
CA HIS A 574 -38.90 18.58 -35.38
C HIS A 574 -38.89 17.96 -36.77
N ALA A 575 -38.80 16.63 -36.87
CA ALA A 575 -38.79 15.91 -38.13
C ALA A 575 -40.20 15.65 -38.70
N VAL A 576 -41.24 15.79 -37.89
CA VAL A 576 -42.64 15.59 -38.33
C VAL A 576 -43.15 16.76 -39.18
N ASP A 577 -42.65 17.98 -38.95
CA ASP A 577 -43.12 19.20 -39.63
C ASP A 577 -42.20 19.65 -40.78
N SER A 578 -41.08 18.97 -41.02
CA SER A 578 -40.03 19.45 -41.94
C SER A 578 -40.37 19.26 -43.42
N PHE A 579 -41.26 18.34 -43.77
CA PHE A 579 -41.64 18.03 -45.13
C PHE A 579 -43.15 17.70 -45.25
N GLU A 580 -43.94 18.54 -45.94
CA GLU A 580 -45.32 18.23 -46.34
C GLU A 580 -45.32 17.21 -47.51
N ILE A 581 -44.92 15.98 -47.26
CA ILE A 581 -44.79 14.95 -48.29
C ILE A 581 -45.56 13.68 -47.89
N ASP A 582 -46.35 13.13 -48.82
CA ASP A 582 -47.06 11.83 -48.65
C ASP A 582 -46.09 10.63 -48.54
N ALA A 583 -44.84 10.77 -48.99
CA ALA A 583 -43.79 9.75 -48.95
C ALA A 583 -42.81 10.00 -47.79
N ARG A 584 -42.66 8.99 -46.92
CA ARG A 584 -41.77 9.05 -45.75
C ARG A 584 -40.33 8.75 -46.18
N LEU A 585 -39.41 9.64 -45.82
CA LEU A 585 -38.00 9.54 -46.16
C LEU A 585 -37.16 8.85 -45.07
N HIS A 586 -37.65 8.84 -43.82
CA HIS A 586 -37.02 8.20 -42.67
C HIS A 586 -38.08 7.75 -41.65
N TRP A 587 -37.79 6.72 -40.87
CA TRP A 587 -38.67 6.15 -39.85
C TRP A 587 -37.87 5.48 -38.72
N ILE A 588 -38.51 5.29 -37.56
CA ILE A 588 -37.92 4.53 -36.44
C ILE A 588 -37.94 3.04 -36.77
N GLU A 589 -36.83 2.33 -36.53
CA GLU A 589 -36.74 0.90 -36.79
C GLU A 589 -37.86 0.12 -36.06
N GLY A 590 -38.61 -0.69 -36.82
CA GLY A 590 -39.75 -1.47 -36.30
C GLY A 590 -41.09 -0.71 -36.26
N HIS A 591 -41.11 0.58 -36.58
CA HIS A 591 -42.31 1.41 -36.62
C HIS A 591 -42.45 2.13 -37.96
N ASP A 592 -43.69 2.36 -38.40
CA ASP A 592 -43.92 3.05 -39.66
C ASP A 592 -43.71 4.57 -39.56
N SER A 593 -43.66 5.15 -38.35
CA SER A 593 -43.65 6.60 -38.10
C SER A 593 -42.49 7.05 -37.20
N LEU A 594 -42.31 8.38 -37.05
CA LEU A 594 -41.35 8.99 -36.12
C LEU A 594 -41.85 9.04 -34.66
N ASN A 595 -42.97 8.38 -34.39
CA ASN A 595 -43.48 8.11 -33.06
C ASN A 595 -43.42 6.60 -32.84
N ALA A 596 -42.78 6.19 -31.75
CA ALA A 596 -42.67 4.81 -31.33
C ALA A 596 -43.14 4.66 -29.89
N SER A 597 -43.93 3.62 -29.64
CA SER A 597 -44.35 3.19 -28.31
C SER A 597 -43.80 1.79 -28.12
N PHE A 598 -42.89 1.64 -27.17
CA PHE A 598 -42.27 0.37 -26.84
C PHE A 598 -42.92 -0.19 -25.56
N ASP A 599 -43.29 -1.47 -25.56
CA ASP A 599 -43.88 -2.14 -24.39
C ASP A 599 -42.84 -2.33 -23.26
N GLU A 600 -41.58 -2.58 -23.64
CA GLU A 600 -40.40 -2.63 -22.77
C GLU A 600 -39.33 -1.71 -23.36
N ARG A 601 -38.50 -1.10 -22.51
CA ARG A 601 -37.43 -0.20 -22.94
C ARG A 601 -36.47 -0.90 -23.91
N PRO A 602 -36.31 -0.42 -25.15
CA PRO A 602 -35.27 -0.94 -26.03
C PRO A 602 -33.89 -0.46 -25.56
N GLU A 603 -32.84 -1.22 -25.87
CA GLU A 603 -31.46 -0.82 -25.55
C GLU A 603 -31.01 0.39 -26.38
N ARG A 604 -31.51 0.48 -27.63
CA ARG A 604 -31.18 1.54 -28.60
C ARG A 604 -32.39 1.93 -29.43
N LEU A 605 -32.45 3.21 -29.78
CA LEU A 605 -33.37 3.77 -30.76
C LEU A 605 -32.60 4.02 -32.06
N CYS A 606 -32.98 3.34 -33.14
CA CYS A 606 -32.37 3.52 -34.45
C CYS A 606 -33.36 4.09 -35.46
N ILE A 607 -32.88 5.02 -36.28
CA ILE A 607 -33.60 5.65 -37.38
C ILE A 607 -33.04 5.07 -38.68
N ARG A 608 -33.94 4.62 -39.56
CA ARG A 608 -33.63 4.19 -40.92
C ARG A 608 -34.08 5.27 -41.90
N GLY A 609 -33.27 5.46 -42.94
CA GLY A 609 -33.52 6.41 -44.01
C GLY A 609 -33.42 5.72 -45.36
N LEU A 610 -34.01 6.32 -46.40
CA LEU A 610 -33.85 5.86 -47.78
C LEU A 610 -32.44 6.11 -48.34
N ASP A 611 -31.74 7.09 -47.79
CA ASP A 611 -30.35 7.39 -48.11
C ASP A 611 -29.56 7.79 -46.85
N PRO A 612 -28.22 7.72 -46.88
CA PRO A 612 -27.36 8.15 -45.77
C PRO A 612 -27.43 9.65 -45.46
N VAL A 613 -27.78 10.48 -46.45
CA VAL A 613 -27.77 11.94 -46.36
C VAL A 613 -28.94 12.46 -45.50
N LEU A 614 -30.10 11.83 -45.63
CA LEU A 614 -31.32 12.06 -44.88
C LEU A 614 -31.13 11.85 -43.38
N LEU A 615 -30.28 10.89 -43.00
CA LEU A 615 -29.99 10.59 -41.60
C LEU A 615 -29.17 11.69 -40.92
N GLN A 616 -28.55 12.59 -41.69
CA GLN A 616 -27.79 13.74 -41.17
C GLN A 616 -28.63 14.99 -40.92
N ALA A 617 -29.93 14.93 -41.20
CA ALA A 617 -30.80 16.09 -41.01
C ALA A 617 -30.78 16.53 -39.53
N SER A 618 -30.52 17.82 -39.31
CA SER A 618 -30.53 18.43 -37.96
C SER A 618 -31.90 18.39 -37.28
N THR A 619 -32.97 18.17 -38.05
CA THR A 619 -34.31 17.91 -37.53
C THR A 619 -34.41 16.63 -36.71
N LEU A 620 -33.40 15.74 -36.77
CA LEU A 620 -33.32 14.48 -36.02
C LEU A 620 -32.46 14.60 -34.75
N ASP A 621 -31.85 15.75 -34.47
CA ASP A 621 -30.93 15.93 -33.33
C ASP A 621 -31.64 15.84 -31.97
N GLU A 622 -32.93 16.20 -31.94
CA GLU A 622 -33.74 16.19 -30.74
C GLU A 622 -34.66 14.96 -30.66
N VAL A 623 -34.70 14.35 -29.47
CA VAL A 623 -35.59 13.24 -29.15
C VAL A 623 -36.43 13.58 -27.91
N LEU A 624 -37.71 13.25 -27.97
CA LEU A 624 -38.65 13.42 -26.87
C LEU A 624 -39.05 12.06 -26.31
N ILE A 625 -38.74 11.83 -25.04
CA ILE A 625 -38.95 10.56 -24.31
C ILE A 625 -39.89 10.85 -23.15
N ASP A 626 -41.09 10.26 -23.17
CA ASP A 626 -42.11 10.41 -22.12
C ASP A 626 -42.38 11.88 -21.71
N GLY A 627 -42.24 12.82 -22.65
CA GLY A 627 -42.45 14.25 -22.43
C GLY A 627 -41.20 15.05 -22.05
N VAL A 628 -40.06 14.39 -21.82
CA VAL A 628 -38.74 15.04 -21.57
C VAL A 628 -37.99 15.16 -22.89
N ARG A 629 -37.41 16.34 -23.13
CA ARG A 629 -36.65 16.64 -24.35
C ARG A 629 -35.15 16.46 -24.10
N PHE A 630 -34.48 15.75 -25.02
CA PHE A 630 -33.04 15.58 -25.04
C PHE A 630 -32.47 16.03 -26.37
N HIS A 631 -31.36 16.77 -26.34
CA HIS A 631 -30.61 17.16 -27.52
C HIS A 631 -29.38 16.26 -27.64
N ALA A 632 -29.44 15.26 -28.53
CA ALA A 632 -28.38 14.26 -28.71
C ALA A 632 -27.41 14.60 -29.85
N GLY A 633 -27.52 15.81 -30.43
CA GLY A 633 -26.61 16.37 -31.44
C GLY A 633 -26.67 15.67 -32.79
N SER A 634 -25.90 16.18 -33.77
CA SER A 634 -25.73 15.49 -35.04
C SER A 634 -24.60 14.45 -34.95
N PRO A 635 -24.80 13.21 -35.45
CA PRO A 635 -23.76 12.20 -35.47
C PRO A 635 -22.60 12.59 -36.38
N THR A 636 -21.36 12.32 -35.95
CA THR A 636 -20.19 12.42 -36.81
C THR A 636 -20.12 11.23 -37.75
N LEU A 637 -19.94 11.48 -39.03
CA LEU A 637 -19.78 10.41 -40.01
C LEU A 637 -18.39 9.75 -39.88
N PRO A 638 -18.29 8.43 -40.02
CA PRO A 638 -17.00 7.75 -40.04
C PRO A 638 -16.22 8.23 -41.25
N MET A 639 -14.94 8.56 -41.07
CA MET A 639 -14.04 8.96 -42.14
C MET A 639 -13.25 7.75 -42.64
N THR A 640 -13.18 7.56 -43.96
CA THR A 640 -12.37 6.49 -44.58
C THR A 640 -11.26 7.09 -45.43
N ALA A 641 -10.07 6.51 -45.32
CA ALA A 641 -8.89 6.82 -46.11
C ALA A 641 -8.61 5.66 -47.07
N VAL A 642 -8.71 5.90 -48.37
CA VAL A 642 -8.36 4.90 -49.40
C VAL A 642 -6.86 5.00 -49.70
N VAL A 643 -6.10 3.98 -49.32
CA VAL A 643 -4.63 3.95 -49.39
C VAL A 643 -4.18 2.89 -50.41
N PRO A 644 -3.35 3.24 -51.40
CA PRO A 644 -2.79 2.27 -52.33
C PRO A 644 -1.79 1.34 -51.61
N GLU A 645 -1.54 0.14 -52.15
CA GLU A 645 -0.50 -0.78 -51.65
C GLU A 645 0.88 -0.11 -51.53
N SER A 646 1.19 0.83 -52.42
CA SER A 646 2.45 1.60 -52.38
C SER A 646 2.50 2.69 -51.30
N GLY A 647 1.40 2.95 -50.60
CA GLY A 647 1.23 4.06 -49.66
C GLY A 647 0.87 5.39 -50.32
N TRP A 648 0.41 6.36 -49.51
CA TRP A 648 0.18 7.73 -49.94
C TRP A 648 1.49 8.47 -50.15
N LYS A 649 1.60 9.20 -51.27
CA LYS A 649 2.76 10.06 -51.54
C LYS A 649 2.46 11.50 -51.15
N ILE A 650 3.10 11.96 -50.09
CA ILE A 650 2.98 13.33 -49.58
C ILE A 650 4.11 14.19 -50.14
N THR A 651 3.72 15.31 -50.73
CA THR A 651 4.59 16.28 -51.42
C THR A 651 4.36 17.69 -50.87
N PRO A 652 5.24 18.66 -51.15
CA PRO A 652 5.02 20.06 -50.73
C PRO A 652 3.93 20.79 -51.53
N SER A 653 3.31 20.14 -52.53
CA SER A 653 2.20 20.71 -53.29
C SER A 653 0.93 20.77 -52.42
N PRO A 654 0.10 21.82 -52.51
CA PRO A 654 -1.14 21.92 -51.74
C PRO A 654 -2.14 20.80 -52.09
N THR A 655 -2.15 20.29 -53.33
CA THR A 655 -3.07 19.23 -53.78
C THR A 655 -2.66 17.84 -53.31
N THR A 656 -1.35 17.56 -53.30
CA THR A 656 -0.77 16.27 -52.92
C THR A 656 -0.01 16.33 -51.60
N GLY A 657 -0.40 17.24 -50.72
CA GLY A 657 0.10 17.39 -49.34
C GLY A 657 -0.77 16.63 -48.34
N TRP A 658 -0.67 16.95 -47.05
CA TRP A 658 -1.40 16.25 -45.98
C TRP A 658 -2.94 16.44 -46.02
N GLY A 659 -3.44 17.51 -46.65
CA GLY A 659 -4.88 17.83 -46.72
C GLY A 659 -5.38 18.68 -45.55
N PHE A 660 -6.71 18.85 -45.44
CA PHE A 660 -7.36 19.77 -44.49
C PHE A 660 -7.29 19.33 -43.02
N GLU A 661 -7.21 18.02 -42.76
CA GLU A 661 -7.33 17.46 -41.39
C GLU A 661 -6.03 16.89 -40.82
N LEU A 662 -4.93 16.91 -41.56
CA LEU A 662 -3.64 16.39 -41.09
C LEU A 662 -2.62 17.53 -41.06
N GLY A 663 -2.15 17.89 -39.87
CA GLY A 663 -1.23 19.00 -39.65
C GLY A 663 0.17 18.54 -39.26
N ALA A 664 1.20 19.29 -39.65
CA ALA A 664 2.54 19.05 -39.11
C ALA A 664 2.56 19.33 -37.60
N GLY A 665 3.19 18.44 -36.83
CA GLY A 665 3.30 18.55 -35.38
C GLY A 665 2.24 17.79 -34.58
N THR A 666 1.11 17.38 -35.17
CA THR A 666 0.16 16.48 -34.50
C THR A 666 0.71 15.06 -34.44
N ILE A 667 0.27 14.25 -33.48
CA ILE A 667 0.66 12.84 -33.38
C ILE A 667 -0.33 12.00 -34.17
N MET A 668 0.16 11.01 -34.89
CA MET A 668 -0.68 10.03 -35.58
C MET A 668 -0.31 8.64 -35.09
N SER A 669 -1.31 7.83 -34.81
CA SER A 669 -1.17 6.46 -34.30
C SER A 669 -2.09 5.47 -35.01
N ALA A 670 -1.58 4.28 -35.30
CA ALA A 670 -2.33 3.15 -35.87
C ALA A 670 -2.64 2.05 -34.85
N THR A 671 -2.38 2.26 -33.55
CA THR A 671 -2.59 1.25 -32.50
C THR A 671 -4.06 1.06 -32.13
N GLY A 672 -4.91 2.04 -32.45
CA GLY A 672 -6.29 2.12 -31.95
C GLY A 672 -6.40 2.43 -30.45
N GLU A 673 -5.29 2.74 -29.77
CA GLU A 673 -5.25 3.12 -28.35
C GLU A 673 -5.51 4.62 -28.14
N ALA A 674 -5.76 5.01 -26.88
CA ALA A 674 -5.97 6.40 -26.50
C ALA A 674 -4.72 7.28 -26.76
N CYS A 675 -4.94 8.58 -26.96
CA CYS A 675 -3.87 9.53 -27.22
C CYS A 675 -2.93 9.63 -26.01
N PRO A 676 -1.60 9.58 -26.23
CA PRO A 676 -0.66 9.62 -25.12
C PRO A 676 -0.56 11.04 -24.55
N LEU A 677 -0.68 11.16 -23.23
CA LEU A 677 -0.57 12.43 -22.53
C LEU A 677 0.87 12.95 -22.53
N ASN A 678 1.02 14.25 -22.84
CA ASN A 678 2.25 15.02 -22.83
C ASN A 678 3.43 14.35 -23.58
N ALA A 679 3.10 13.64 -24.66
CA ALA A 679 4.08 12.85 -25.40
C ALA A 679 4.93 13.71 -26.33
N THR A 680 6.25 13.68 -26.12
CA THR A 680 7.22 14.28 -27.05
C THR A 680 7.76 13.22 -28.01
N LEU A 681 7.03 12.99 -29.11
CA LEU A 681 7.44 12.04 -30.14
C LEU A 681 8.26 12.73 -31.24
N ALA A 682 9.40 12.14 -31.60
CA ALA A 682 10.18 12.61 -32.73
C ALA A 682 9.41 12.42 -34.05
N THR A 683 9.57 13.32 -35.03
CA THR A 683 9.06 13.09 -36.38
C THR A 683 9.92 12.03 -37.09
N PRO A 684 9.40 11.25 -38.06
CA PRO A 684 10.23 10.42 -38.94
C PRO A 684 11.20 11.32 -39.70
N LEU A 685 12.49 10.98 -39.72
CA LEU A 685 13.50 11.78 -40.41
C LEU A 685 13.75 11.24 -41.83
N PRO A 686 14.01 12.10 -42.81
CA PRO A 686 14.38 11.67 -44.16
C PRO A 686 15.73 10.92 -44.12
N PRO A 687 15.88 9.80 -44.85
CA PRO A 687 17.13 9.05 -44.88
C PRO A 687 18.25 9.82 -45.61
N ALA A 688 19.50 9.52 -45.28
CA ALA A 688 20.67 10.13 -45.95
C ALA A 688 20.78 9.77 -47.46
N SER A 689 20.21 8.62 -47.84
CA SER A 689 20.12 8.12 -49.21
C SER A 689 18.98 7.10 -49.32
N GLY A 690 18.12 7.21 -50.33
CA GLY A 690 16.96 6.32 -50.54
C GLY A 690 15.62 7.05 -50.47
N ASP A 691 14.53 6.29 -50.55
CA ASP A 691 13.16 6.80 -50.44
C ASP A 691 12.78 7.01 -48.97
N TRP A 692 12.09 8.11 -48.68
CA TRP A 692 11.59 8.40 -47.34
C TRP A 692 10.24 7.72 -47.14
N ILE A 693 10.23 6.62 -46.40
CA ILE A 693 9.04 5.80 -46.15
C ILE A 693 8.72 5.82 -44.65
N TRP A 694 7.47 6.12 -44.30
CA TRP A 694 6.92 5.91 -42.97
C TRP A 694 5.88 4.81 -43.03
N ASP A 695 6.24 3.64 -42.50
CA ASP A 695 5.37 2.49 -42.40
C ASP A 695 4.76 2.41 -40.99
N LEU A 696 3.41 2.46 -40.91
CA LEU A 696 2.68 2.40 -39.64
C LEU A 696 2.69 1.00 -39.02
N ASP A 697 2.97 -0.08 -39.77
CA ASP A 697 3.18 -1.42 -39.18
C ASP A 697 4.53 -1.53 -38.43
N VAL A 698 5.50 -0.70 -38.80
CA VAL A 698 6.84 -0.69 -38.17
C VAL A 698 6.93 0.39 -37.09
N ARG A 699 6.34 1.56 -37.36
CA ARG A 699 6.31 2.69 -36.45
C ARG A 699 4.88 3.18 -36.30
N GLU A 700 4.17 2.49 -35.42
CA GLU A 700 2.74 2.66 -35.15
C GLU A 700 2.37 4.04 -34.60
N ILE A 701 3.30 4.77 -33.98
CA ILE A 701 3.05 6.12 -33.43
C ILE A 701 4.20 7.10 -33.69
N SER A 702 3.88 8.30 -34.17
CA SER A 702 4.86 9.38 -34.39
C SER A 702 4.21 10.75 -34.59
N SER A 703 4.97 11.82 -34.39
CA SER A 703 4.57 13.17 -34.82
C SER A 703 4.65 13.31 -36.34
N ILE A 704 3.64 13.96 -36.96
CA ILE A 704 3.54 14.20 -38.40
C ILE A 704 4.62 15.19 -38.85
N PRO A 705 5.48 14.84 -39.81
CA PRO A 705 6.56 15.70 -40.29
C PRO A 705 6.06 16.85 -41.19
N SER A 706 6.70 18.02 -41.09
CA SER A 706 6.52 19.11 -42.04
C SER A 706 7.28 18.83 -43.34
N ILE A 707 6.61 18.88 -44.49
CA ILE A 707 7.21 18.69 -45.82
C ILE A 707 7.32 20.05 -46.50
N ALA A 708 8.55 20.51 -46.75
CA ALA A 708 8.83 21.84 -47.28
C ALA A 708 9.46 21.80 -48.67
N ASN A 709 9.46 22.93 -49.39
CA ASN A 709 10.08 23.01 -50.71
C ASN A 709 11.59 22.65 -50.64
N GLY A 710 11.98 21.56 -51.30
CA GLY A 710 13.35 21.05 -51.31
C GLY A 710 13.60 19.81 -50.42
N THR A 711 12.63 19.35 -49.63
CA THR A 711 12.70 18.05 -48.94
C THR A 711 12.35 16.90 -49.88
N GLN A 712 12.81 15.68 -49.57
CA GLN A 712 12.36 14.46 -50.26
C GLN A 712 10.84 14.25 -50.04
N ASN A 713 10.17 13.61 -50.99
CA ASN A 713 8.76 13.23 -50.85
C ASN A 713 8.65 12.08 -49.84
N LEU A 714 7.63 12.13 -48.97
CA LEU A 714 7.34 11.09 -48.00
C LEU A 714 6.32 10.12 -48.59
N THR A 715 6.57 8.82 -48.48
CA THR A 715 5.57 7.79 -48.71
C THR A 715 5.11 7.26 -47.36
N ILE A 716 3.81 7.33 -47.07
CA ILE A 716 3.22 6.78 -45.85
C ILE A 716 2.42 5.52 -46.17
N GLN A 717 2.77 4.42 -45.50
CA GLN A 717 2.09 3.14 -45.63
C GLN A 717 1.21 2.94 -44.39
N MET A 718 -0.05 2.61 -44.64
CA MET A 718 -1.04 2.36 -43.60
C MET A 718 -1.63 0.97 -43.84
N PRO A 719 -1.73 0.12 -42.82
CA PRO A 719 -2.29 -1.23 -42.96
C PRO A 719 -3.79 -1.19 -43.25
N ASP A 720 -4.24 -2.07 -44.15
CA ASP A 720 -5.66 -2.25 -44.49
C ASP A 720 -6.49 -2.68 -43.28
N GLY A 721 -7.69 -2.09 -43.13
CA GLY A 721 -8.59 -2.32 -42.00
C GLY A 721 -8.14 -1.71 -40.67
N SER A 722 -7.01 -1.01 -40.61
CA SER A 722 -6.56 -0.32 -39.40
C SER A 722 -7.37 0.95 -39.12
N THR A 723 -7.54 1.29 -37.84
CA THR A 723 -8.09 2.58 -37.41
C THR A 723 -6.95 3.48 -37.00
N VAL A 724 -6.78 4.60 -37.71
CA VAL A 724 -5.75 5.59 -37.44
C VAL A 724 -6.36 6.73 -36.63
N VAL A 725 -5.71 7.09 -35.54
CA VAL A 725 -6.09 8.19 -34.67
C VAL A 725 -5.07 9.33 -34.75
N VAL A 726 -5.56 10.56 -34.67
CA VAL A 726 -4.75 11.77 -34.72
C VAL A 726 -4.96 12.58 -33.44
N CYS A 727 -3.88 12.76 -32.69
CA CYS A 727 -3.86 13.49 -31.43
C CYS A 727 -3.29 14.89 -31.64
N SER A 728 -4.00 15.92 -31.16
CA SER A 728 -3.53 17.31 -31.20
C SER A 728 -3.25 17.88 -29.82
N GLU A 729 -4.06 17.50 -28.83
CA GLU A 729 -3.99 18.09 -27.49
C GLU A 729 -3.09 17.26 -26.56
N PRO A 730 -2.09 17.88 -25.92
CA PRO A 730 -1.14 17.16 -25.06
C PRO A 730 -1.76 16.71 -23.73
N LEU A 731 -2.91 17.25 -23.35
CA LEU A 731 -3.59 16.93 -22.08
C LEU A 731 -4.91 16.18 -22.27
N SER A 732 -5.18 15.65 -23.46
CA SER A 732 -6.39 14.87 -23.71
C SER A 732 -6.03 13.48 -24.24
N PRO A 733 -6.62 12.40 -23.67
CA PRO A 733 -6.52 11.07 -24.23
C PRO A 733 -7.43 10.88 -25.45
N LEU A 734 -8.29 11.84 -25.77
CA LEU A 734 -9.22 11.74 -26.88
C LEU A 734 -8.55 12.17 -28.19
N PRO A 735 -8.73 11.38 -29.27
CA PRO A 735 -8.25 11.77 -30.57
C PRO A 735 -9.07 12.94 -31.11
N ARG A 736 -8.40 13.91 -31.75
CA ARG A 736 -9.07 14.98 -32.50
C ARG A 736 -9.82 14.43 -33.70
N LEU A 737 -9.27 13.38 -34.31
CA LEU A 737 -9.76 12.75 -35.51
C LEU A 737 -9.42 11.27 -35.50
N ASN A 738 -10.34 10.43 -35.94
CA ASN A 738 -10.09 9.04 -36.26
C ASN A 738 -10.61 8.73 -37.68
N PHE A 739 -9.96 7.80 -38.36
CA PHE A 739 -10.39 7.33 -39.67
C PHE A 739 -9.98 5.87 -39.88
N THR A 740 -10.74 5.16 -40.69
CA THR A 740 -10.44 3.78 -41.10
C THR A 740 -9.65 3.77 -42.40
N VAL A 741 -8.80 2.77 -42.58
CA VAL A 741 -7.99 2.59 -43.78
C VAL A 741 -8.58 1.47 -44.63
N GLU A 742 -8.77 1.75 -45.92
CA GLU A 742 -9.17 0.76 -46.92
C GLU A 742 -8.15 0.72 -48.06
N GLU A 743 -7.82 -0.48 -48.52
CA GLU A 743 -6.94 -0.65 -49.67
C GLU A 743 -7.65 -0.28 -50.99
N GLY A 744 -7.07 0.62 -51.78
CA GLY A 744 -7.63 1.00 -53.08
C GLY A 744 -6.88 2.13 -53.80
N PRO A 745 -7.33 2.53 -55.00
CA PRO A 745 -6.75 3.65 -55.72
C PRO A 745 -7.04 4.99 -55.00
N GLU A 746 -5.99 5.66 -54.51
CA GLU A 746 -6.10 7.00 -53.90
C GLU A 746 -6.77 7.97 -54.88
N VAL A 747 -7.80 8.68 -54.41
CA VAL A 747 -8.40 9.81 -55.12
C VAL A 747 -8.59 10.95 -54.15
N ILE A 748 -8.18 12.15 -54.56
CA ILE A 748 -8.21 13.34 -53.72
C ILE A 748 -9.38 14.22 -54.17
N LEU A 749 -10.32 14.47 -53.26
CA LEU A 749 -11.45 15.33 -53.52
C LEU A 749 -11.06 16.80 -53.26
N ILE A 750 -11.24 17.64 -54.27
CA ILE A 750 -10.99 19.08 -54.21
C ILE A 750 -12.32 19.80 -54.34
N ARG A 751 -12.68 20.58 -53.32
CA ARG A 751 -13.95 21.30 -53.28
C ARG A 751 -13.80 22.62 -52.56
N SER A 752 -14.32 23.70 -53.15
CA SER A 752 -14.18 25.05 -52.60
C SER A 752 -12.73 25.42 -52.22
N ASN A 753 -11.76 24.92 -53.01
CA ASN A 753 -10.31 25.01 -52.76
C ASN A 753 -9.77 24.29 -51.51
N VAL A 754 -10.58 23.44 -50.87
CA VAL A 754 -10.18 22.54 -49.78
C VAL A 754 -9.86 21.16 -50.35
N VAL A 755 -8.80 20.54 -49.83
CA VAL A 755 -8.26 19.26 -50.31
C VAL A 755 -8.54 18.18 -49.27
N HIS A 756 -9.33 17.18 -49.65
CA HIS A 756 -9.73 16.05 -48.82
C HIS A 756 -9.09 14.77 -49.35
N ARG A 757 -8.23 14.14 -48.55
CA ARG A 757 -7.61 12.83 -48.83
C ARG A 757 -8.33 11.66 -48.17
N MET A 758 -9.02 11.97 -47.09
CA MET A 758 -9.97 11.09 -46.43
C MET A 758 -11.35 11.67 -46.66
N TRP A 759 -12.23 10.85 -47.21
CA TRP A 759 -13.60 11.20 -47.51
C TRP A 759 -14.35 9.88 -47.72
N SER A 760 -15.48 9.74 -47.04
CA SER A 760 -16.34 8.55 -47.09
C SER A 760 -17.82 8.92 -47.17
N ASN A 761 -18.10 10.22 -47.08
CA ASN A 761 -19.39 10.70 -46.63
C ASN A 761 -19.66 12.13 -47.09
N VAL A 762 -18.91 12.64 -48.06
CA VAL A 762 -19.19 13.96 -48.60
C VAL A 762 -20.55 13.91 -49.26
N TRP A 763 -21.46 14.74 -48.81
CA TRP A 763 -22.84 14.72 -49.27
C TRP A 763 -23.32 16.10 -49.64
N MET A 764 -24.44 16.14 -50.34
CA MET A 764 -25.21 17.33 -50.65
C MET A 764 -26.68 17.01 -50.57
N ALA A 765 -27.47 18.01 -50.19
CA ALA A 765 -28.90 17.97 -50.37
C ALA A 765 -29.40 19.26 -51.00
N ALA A 766 -30.51 19.15 -51.72
CA ALA A 766 -31.26 20.23 -52.34
C ALA A 766 -32.73 20.06 -52.03
N THR A 767 -33.45 21.17 -51.88
CA THR A 767 -34.90 21.17 -51.70
C THR A 767 -35.54 21.99 -52.80
N ASN A 768 -36.56 21.46 -53.47
CA ASN A 768 -37.25 22.12 -54.60
C ASN A 768 -36.29 22.71 -55.64
N GLY A 769 -35.25 21.95 -56.03
CA GLY A 769 -34.23 22.38 -56.99
C GLY A 769 -33.24 23.44 -56.49
N THR A 770 -33.23 23.77 -55.19
CA THR A 770 -32.25 24.68 -54.58
C THR A 770 -31.28 23.91 -53.69
N MET A 771 -29.98 23.93 -54.03
CA MET A 771 -28.94 23.30 -53.23
C MET A 771 -28.81 23.99 -51.86
N LEU A 772 -28.63 23.22 -50.78
CA LEU A 772 -28.32 23.77 -49.46
C LEU A 772 -26.99 24.53 -49.46
N THR A 773 -26.04 24.12 -50.30
CA THR A 773 -24.81 24.89 -50.57
C THR A 773 -24.76 25.25 -52.07
N PRO A 774 -24.69 26.55 -52.43
CA PRO A 774 -24.81 26.99 -53.82
C PRO A 774 -23.80 26.37 -54.80
N ASP A 775 -22.54 26.19 -54.39
CA ASP A 775 -21.48 25.54 -55.20
C ASP A 775 -21.42 24.03 -54.96
N GLY A 776 -22.46 23.46 -54.35
CA GLY A 776 -22.46 22.09 -53.87
C GLY A 776 -22.37 21.04 -54.99
N GLY A 777 -22.90 21.37 -56.17
CA GLY A 777 -22.96 20.44 -57.32
C GLY A 777 -21.65 20.35 -58.11
N ALA A 778 -20.68 21.24 -57.86
CA ALA A 778 -19.42 21.31 -58.59
C ALA A 778 -18.23 20.91 -57.71
N PHE A 779 -17.42 19.96 -58.19
CA PHE A 779 -16.23 19.49 -57.48
C PHE A 779 -15.21 18.89 -58.46
N ASN A 780 -13.99 18.68 -57.97
CA ASN A 780 -12.90 18.12 -58.77
C ASN A 780 -12.30 16.91 -58.07
N LEU A 781 -12.11 15.81 -58.80
CA LEU A 781 -11.43 14.61 -58.32
C LEU A 781 -10.04 14.55 -58.94
N TYR A 782 -9.02 14.68 -58.11
CA TYR A 782 -7.63 14.56 -58.54
C TYR A 782 -7.16 13.12 -58.40
N ASN A 783 -6.71 12.51 -59.50
CA ASN A 783 -6.13 11.18 -59.54
C ASN A 783 -4.59 11.30 -59.49
N PRO A 784 -3.93 10.98 -58.36
CA PRO A 784 -2.48 11.02 -58.21
C PRO A 784 -1.77 9.83 -58.89
N SER A 785 -2.51 8.79 -59.31
CA SER A 785 -1.94 7.59 -59.93
C SER A 785 -1.70 7.78 -61.43
N ASN A 786 -0.86 6.91 -62.01
CA ASN A 786 -0.63 6.87 -63.46
C ASN A 786 -1.66 6.00 -64.21
N SER A 787 -2.65 5.46 -63.50
CA SER A 787 -3.71 4.58 -64.03
C SER A 787 -5.07 5.27 -63.97
N THR A 788 -6.00 4.84 -64.82
CA THR A 788 -7.38 5.34 -64.78
C THR A 788 -8.20 4.63 -63.71
N VAL A 789 -9.01 5.38 -62.95
CA VAL A 789 -9.97 4.84 -61.96
C VAL A 789 -11.39 4.91 -62.53
N ALA A 790 -12.19 3.87 -62.38
CA ALA A 790 -13.56 3.84 -62.89
C ALA A 790 -14.51 4.65 -62.00
N VAL A 791 -15.46 5.35 -62.63
CA VAL A 791 -16.52 6.10 -61.95
C VAL A 791 -17.87 5.62 -62.44
N GLN A 792 -18.76 5.31 -61.51
CA GLN A 792 -20.14 4.92 -61.78
C GLN A 792 -21.09 5.99 -61.22
N LEU A 793 -22.03 6.45 -62.04
CA LEU A 793 -23.15 7.28 -61.59
C LEU A 793 -24.33 6.38 -61.28
N ASN A 794 -24.87 6.48 -60.07
CA ASN A 794 -26.06 5.75 -59.66
C ASN A 794 -27.21 6.73 -59.39
N PHE A 795 -28.30 6.60 -60.14
CA PHE A 795 -29.48 7.46 -59.97
C PHE A 795 -30.53 6.70 -59.17
N GLU A 796 -30.94 7.25 -58.03
CA GLU A 796 -31.82 6.60 -57.07
C GLU A 796 -33.05 7.45 -56.75
N GLY A 797 -34.09 6.81 -56.20
CA GLY A 797 -35.33 7.48 -55.81
C GLY A 797 -36.45 7.44 -56.87
N ASN A 798 -37.57 8.09 -56.56
CA ASN A 798 -38.81 8.08 -57.35
C ASN A 798 -39.14 9.43 -58.00
N GLY A 799 -38.31 10.46 -57.78
CA GLY A 799 -38.45 11.81 -58.33
C GLY A 799 -37.80 12.00 -59.70
N ALA A 800 -37.71 13.25 -60.15
CA ALA A 800 -37.04 13.59 -61.40
C ALA A 800 -35.51 13.46 -61.24
N GLN A 801 -34.82 12.89 -62.24
CA GLN A 801 -33.37 12.69 -62.18
C GLN A 801 -32.58 14.01 -62.20
N TRP A 802 -31.42 14.02 -61.54
CA TRP A 802 -30.44 15.11 -61.61
C TRP A 802 -30.00 15.36 -63.06
N SER A 803 -29.70 16.61 -63.40
CA SER A 803 -29.07 16.95 -64.68
C SER A 803 -27.56 16.87 -64.58
N ASP A 804 -26.97 15.99 -65.39
CA ASP A 804 -25.53 15.86 -65.59
C ASP A 804 -25.04 16.94 -66.56
N ILE A 805 -24.27 17.92 -66.05
CA ILE A 805 -23.67 19.00 -66.84
C ILE A 805 -22.30 18.57 -67.34
N SER A 806 -21.49 17.98 -66.46
CA SER A 806 -20.15 17.50 -66.76
C SER A 806 -19.83 16.29 -65.89
N SER A 807 -19.60 15.14 -66.50
CA SER A 807 -19.12 13.94 -65.82
C SER A 807 -18.19 13.12 -66.72
N THR A 808 -17.42 12.22 -66.11
CA THR A 808 -16.62 11.20 -66.80
C THR A 808 -16.82 9.85 -66.15
N SER A 809 -16.79 8.77 -66.95
CA SER A 809 -16.84 7.39 -66.45
C SER A 809 -15.47 6.85 -66.03
N GLN A 810 -14.38 7.59 -66.30
CA GLN A 810 -13.01 7.23 -65.94
C GLN A 810 -12.20 8.48 -65.55
N LEU A 811 -11.59 8.45 -64.37
CA LEU A 811 -10.67 9.49 -63.91
C LEU A 811 -9.32 9.35 -64.61
N GLN A 812 -8.94 10.34 -65.41
CA GLN A 812 -7.59 10.44 -65.98
C GLN A 812 -6.60 10.92 -64.89
N PRO A 813 -5.29 10.59 -65.00
CA PRO A 813 -4.27 11.17 -64.13
C PRO A 813 -4.35 12.70 -64.10
N GLY A 814 -4.37 13.30 -62.91
CA GLY A 814 -4.58 14.73 -62.72
C GLY A 814 -6.03 15.11 -62.38
N ASP A 815 -6.43 16.34 -62.73
CA ASP A 815 -7.73 16.92 -62.40
C ASP A 815 -8.87 16.39 -63.29
N ASN A 816 -9.99 16.01 -62.69
CA ASN A 816 -11.22 15.58 -63.36
C ASN A 816 -12.43 16.33 -62.76
N PHE A 817 -13.03 17.21 -63.55
CA PHE A 817 -14.10 18.09 -63.11
C PHE A 817 -15.49 17.45 -63.25
N PHE A 818 -16.31 17.59 -62.21
CA PHE A 818 -17.70 17.13 -62.16
C PHE A 818 -18.65 18.27 -61.82
N GLU A 819 -19.81 18.30 -62.48
CA GLU A 819 -20.86 19.29 -62.25
C GLU A 819 -22.25 18.67 -62.45
N PHE A 820 -23.06 18.74 -61.40
CA PHE A 820 -24.45 18.25 -61.37
C PHE A 820 -25.41 19.34 -60.89
N GLU A 821 -26.59 19.40 -61.49
CA GLU A 821 -27.68 20.29 -61.10
C GLU A 821 -28.86 19.48 -60.52
N PRO A 822 -29.42 19.88 -59.35
CA PRO A 822 -30.53 19.17 -58.72
C PRO A 822 -31.82 19.31 -59.53
N SER A 823 -32.65 18.27 -59.47
CA SER A 823 -33.98 18.30 -60.07
C SER A 823 -34.96 19.15 -59.25
N GLN A 824 -36.13 19.48 -59.82
CA GLN A 824 -37.21 20.19 -59.12
C GLN A 824 -37.99 19.28 -58.14
N SER A 825 -37.41 18.15 -57.74
CA SER A 825 -37.97 17.25 -56.73
C SER A 825 -38.01 17.91 -55.35
N ALA A 826 -38.88 17.42 -54.47
CA ALA A 826 -39.03 17.99 -53.13
C ALA A 826 -37.72 17.89 -52.34
N LEU A 827 -36.99 16.78 -52.52
CA LEU A 827 -35.65 16.59 -52.00
C LEU A 827 -34.77 15.88 -53.04
N SER A 828 -33.54 16.37 -53.22
CA SER A 828 -32.51 15.69 -54.00
C SER A 828 -31.25 15.56 -53.15
N THR A 829 -30.59 14.40 -53.17
CA THR A 829 -29.38 14.11 -52.41
C THR A 829 -28.25 13.63 -53.32
N MET A 830 -27.01 13.89 -52.94
CA MET A 830 -25.82 13.39 -53.62
C MET A 830 -24.79 12.96 -52.58
N TRP A 831 -24.16 11.79 -52.76
CA TRP A 831 -23.06 11.33 -51.91
C TRP A 831 -22.09 10.46 -52.68
N PHE A 832 -20.90 10.24 -52.10
CA PHE A 832 -19.81 9.46 -52.70
C PHE A 832 -19.57 8.19 -51.90
N GLU A 833 -19.28 7.11 -52.60
CA GLU A 833 -18.90 5.83 -52.01
C GLU A 833 -17.72 5.24 -52.78
N HIS A 834 -16.82 4.55 -52.08
CA HIS A 834 -15.75 3.77 -52.67
C HIS A 834 -16.13 2.29 -52.62
N VAL A 835 -16.31 1.64 -53.77
CA VAL A 835 -16.76 0.25 -53.86
C VAL A 835 -15.83 -0.51 -54.79
N GLU A 836 -15.14 -1.52 -54.26
CA GLU A 836 -14.28 -2.44 -55.02
C GLU A 836 -13.26 -1.74 -55.96
N GLY A 837 -12.66 -0.62 -55.51
CA GLY A 837 -11.69 0.15 -56.29
C GLY A 837 -12.31 1.06 -57.37
N GLN A 838 -13.61 1.29 -57.31
CA GLN A 838 -14.35 2.23 -58.14
C GLN A 838 -14.99 3.31 -57.28
N ILE A 839 -15.25 4.47 -57.87
CA ILE A 839 -15.97 5.57 -57.21
C ILE A 839 -17.41 5.56 -57.70
N VAL A 840 -18.35 5.40 -56.78
CA VAL A 840 -19.77 5.50 -57.05
C VAL A 840 -20.27 6.86 -56.57
N ILE A 841 -20.86 7.63 -57.49
CA ILE A 841 -21.53 8.89 -57.17
C ILE A 841 -23.02 8.61 -57.21
N HIS A 842 -23.66 8.66 -56.04
CA HIS A 842 -25.09 8.46 -55.91
C HIS A 842 -25.81 9.79 -56.04
N LEU A 843 -26.87 9.80 -56.85
CA LEU A 843 -27.70 10.94 -57.17
C LEU A 843 -29.16 10.57 -56.88
N GLY A 844 -29.58 10.82 -55.65
CA GLY A 844 -30.93 10.54 -55.15
C GLY A 844 -31.88 11.68 -55.50
N SER A 845 -33.11 11.37 -55.93
CA SER A 845 -34.19 12.35 -56.05
C SER A 845 -35.49 11.75 -55.58
N TYR A 846 -36.07 12.38 -54.56
CA TYR A 846 -37.24 11.88 -53.87
C TYR A 846 -38.37 12.89 -54.03
N VAL A 847 -39.51 12.35 -54.46
CA VAL A 847 -40.78 13.03 -54.72
C VAL A 847 -40.79 13.81 -56.03
#